data_AF-A0A1G9A9K7-F1
#
_entry.id   AF-A0A1G9A9K7-F1
#
_cell.length_a   1.000
_cell.length_b   1.000
_cell.length_c   1.000
_cell.angle_alpha   90.00
_cell.angle_beta   90.00
_cell.angle_gamma   90.00
#
_symmetry.space_group_name_H-M   'P 1'
#
loop_
_entity.id
_entity.type
_entity.pdbx_description
1 polymer ?
#
loop_
_entity_poly.entity_id
_entity_poly.type
_entity_poly.pdbx_seq_one_letter_code
_entity_poly.pdbx_strand_id
1 'polypeptide(L)'
;MQLNDWAIKFSGAEFDGNTAEKLKTFFNNIWNSPAEYKVLMARRMFNLHFAMKKSIQAENNEQYLQKGIMSNTAFLLSGKNIVYYYLLRGEFPRILICDDILLHGRSILRLINSLEGIVLYYLSKTESQFEKETVLHELRKSILIYVFAQNAEGVLISSDYQLLAAQRLSLKELRSLSKEFSHYIQRCGVANTSYVLSITLPIGSLSWEKEMPTGAEGSFAYMGFRQKLFARYERESILDTIRIRYSRERYPQKEICTGLTLFGDIPFDSFDSLCRDLSDYLGTFAVYKRMTELLALETEEKELIRSRGQLVTFLYSTIALADFLREKMHLDDNDLVRVLLSSDYEKVAANFAGGERFVFEIVALINTISQDHQFVRCLKQMLSRVSIGRLIFNQENSTVSFQPIVEDGHTDDMEEDSLSLPYRYVQDIFYDVGMDGEYDAYQCKTGRKIFDSRSTGYDNITLGKYLQLIEKYGVKDIPGIGYMYGLMDEGQLTLNIEGNMEDCTIRTILKAGELATYVLPMRYSVFIPAFSMLERTCGLKEPFLQGEISGFIDYLQDHCFAIDNIPKNQDLKCLKNLKEDKQRLLQIYSIGQKFSDWDLSLKRPEQTEENRAVFYEELLKYVEESLRRAYYISCIRDYLAFKKTGRQNDEQ
;
A
#
# COMPACT_ATOMS: atom_id res chain seq x y z
N MET A 1 -4.54 8.22 -34.05
CA MET A 1 -4.39 8.99 -32.79
C MET A 1 -2.92 8.91 -32.40
N GLN A 2 -2.17 10.03 -32.42
CA GLN A 2 -0.73 10.02 -32.13
C GLN A 2 -0.51 9.87 -30.61
N LEU A 3 0.19 8.80 -30.22
CA LEU A 3 0.34 8.31 -28.84
C LEU A 3 1.60 8.87 -28.11
N ASN A 4 2.20 9.98 -28.56
CA ASN A 4 3.55 10.37 -28.11
C ASN A 4 3.65 11.61 -27.19
N ASP A 5 2.55 12.30 -26.88
CA ASP A 5 2.57 13.50 -26.01
C ASP A 5 2.36 13.21 -24.51
N TRP A 6 2.61 11.97 -24.07
CA TRP A 6 2.08 11.45 -22.80
C TRP A 6 3.02 11.50 -21.60
N ALA A 7 4.24 12.03 -21.77
CA ALA A 7 5.22 12.10 -20.69
C ALA A 7 4.79 13.08 -19.60
N ILE A 8 4.54 12.57 -18.39
CA ILE A 8 4.45 13.41 -17.18
C ILE A 8 5.86 13.91 -16.92
N LYS A 9 6.11 15.21 -17.15
CA LYS A 9 7.36 15.86 -16.73
C LYS A 9 7.40 15.92 -15.20
N PHE A 10 8.48 15.42 -14.60
CA PHE A 10 8.86 15.71 -13.24
C PHE A 10 9.17 17.19 -13.17
N SER A 11 8.19 17.96 -12.69
CA SER A 11 8.36 19.40 -12.57
C SER A 11 9.33 19.76 -11.45
N GLY A 12 9.71 18.81 -10.58
CA GLY A 12 10.45 19.05 -9.34
C GLY A 12 9.69 19.91 -8.32
N ALA A 13 8.64 20.62 -8.75
CA ALA A 13 7.90 21.61 -7.98
C ALA A 13 7.12 21.05 -6.79
N GLU A 14 7.01 19.72 -6.69
CA GLU A 14 6.36 19.04 -5.56
C GLU A 14 7.32 18.76 -4.40
N PHE A 15 8.61 18.77 -4.68
CA PHE A 15 9.67 18.63 -3.69
C PHE A 15 10.36 19.97 -3.54
N ASP A 16 10.98 20.22 -2.38
CA ASP A 16 11.98 21.26 -2.34
C ASP A 16 13.12 20.92 -3.34
N GLY A 17 13.78 21.93 -3.92
CA GLY A 17 14.78 21.72 -4.96
C GLY A 17 15.95 20.83 -4.53
N ASN A 18 16.25 20.76 -3.24
CA ASN A 18 17.29 19.90 -2.69
C ASN A 18 16.84 18.43 -2.64
N THR A 19 15.60 18.16 -2.22
CA THR A 19 15.01 16.82 -2.19
C THR A 19 14.87 16.23 -3.59
N ALA A 20 14.43 17.02 -4.57
CA ALA A 20 14.37 16.60 -5.97
C ALA A 20 15.74 16.17 -6.51
N GLU A 21 16.78 16.96 -6.28
CA GLU A 21 18.14 16.66 -6.77
C GLU A 21 18.76 15.44 -6.07
N LYS A 22 18.54 15.32 -4.76
CA LYS A 22 18.93 14.13 -4.01
C LYS A 22 18.24 12.87 -4.54
N LEU A 23 16.96 12.94 -4.89
CA LEU A 23 16.23 11.81 -5.48
C LEU A 23 16.80 11.40 -6.84
N LYS A 24 17.09 12.37 -7.72
CA LYS A 24 17.75 12.11 -9.00
C LYS A 24 19.09 11.42 -8.79
N THR A 25 19.92 11.94 -7.89
CA THR A 25 21.22 11.35 -7.52
C THR A 25 21.06 9.94 -6.96
N PHE A 26 20.10 9.74 -6.05
CA PHE A 26 19.82 8.45 -5.42
C PHE A 26 19.47 7.38 -6.45
N PHE A 27 18.53 7.66 -7.36
CA PHE A 27 18.18 6.72 -8.42
C PHE A 27 19.31 6.49 -9.43
N ASN A 28 20.05 7.54 -9.80
CA ASN A 28 21.23 7.40 -10.66
C ASN A 28 22.28 6.47 -10.04
N ASN A 29 22.52 6.56 -8.73
CA ASN A 29 23.44 5.65 -8.04
C ASN A 29 22.95 4.20 -8.08
N ILE A 30 21.64 3.97 -7.94
CA ILE A 30 21.04 2.63 -8.05
C ILE A 30 21.20 2.09 -9.47
N TRP A 31 20.85 2.89 -10.49
CA TRP A 31 20.90 2.47 -11.89
C TRP A 31 22.31 2.13 -12.34
N ASN A 32 23.30 2.93 -11.94
CA ASN A 32 24.71 2.76 -12.29
C ASN A 32 25.45 1.80 -11.35
N SER A 33 24.80 1.26 -10.31
CA SER A 33 25.43 0.29 -9.42
C SER A 33 25.92 -0.95 -10.19
N PRO A 34 27.11 -1.49 -9.86
CA PRO A 34 27.62 -2.73 -10.44
C PRO A 34 27.01 -3.99 -9.80
N ALA A 35 26.06 -3.84 -8.86
CA ALA A 35 25.39 -4.98 -8.24
C ALA A 35 24.65 -5.83 -9.29
N GLU A 36 24.77 -7.15 -9.18
CA GLU A 36 24.08 -8.09 -10.08
C GLU A 36 22.57 -8.06 -9.83
N TYR A 37 22.18 -7.93 -8.56
CA TYR A 37 20.79 -7.82 -8.13
C TYR A 37 20.55 -6.43 -7.52
N LYS A 38 19.67 -5.65 -8.15
CA LYS A 38 19.22 -4.32 -7.69
C LYS A 38 17.77 -4.42 -7.26
N VAL A 39 17.56 -4.70 -5.98
CA VAL A 39 16.27 -5.03 -5.40
C VAL A 39 15.61 -3.76 -4.89
N LEU A 40 14.49 -3.39 -5.49
CA LEU A 40 13.67 -2.27 -5.05
C LEU A 40 12.52 -2.79 -4.19
N MET A 41 12.42 -2.32 -2.95
CA MET A 41 11.34 -2.73 -2.05
C MET A 41 9.99 -2.32 -2.62
N ALA A 42 9.09 -3.29 -2.76
CA ALA A 42 7.74 -2.99 -3.18
C ALA A 42 6.93 -2.44 -1.99
N ARG A 43 6.06 -1.44 -2.17
CA ARG A 43 5.54 -0.92 -3.45
C ARG A 43 5.89 0.54 -3.73
N ARG A 44 6.08 1.36 -2.70
CA ARG A 44 6.28 2.81 -2.86
C ARG A 44 7.60 3.12 -3.59
N MET A 45 8.73 2.59 -3.13
CA MET A 45 10.03 2.72 -3.80
C MET A 45 10.00 2.18 -5.24
N PHE A 46 9.35 1.03 -5.45
CA PHE A 46 9.18 0.46 -6.79
C PHE A 46 8.35 1.38 -7.73
N ASN A 47 7.26 1.95 -7.25
CA ASN A 47 6.44 2.90 -8.02
C ASN A 47 7.16 4.22 -8.27
N LEU A 48 7.90 4.74 -7.27
CA LEU A 48 8.76 5.92 -7.41
C LEU A 48 9.79 5.71 -8.51
N HIS A 49 10.42 4.52 -8.57
CA HIS A 49 11.37 4.20 -9.62
C HIS A 49 10.76 4.34 -11.02
N PHE A 50 9.58 3.77 -11.28
CA PHE A 50 8.94 3.88 -12.60
C PHE A 50 8.48 5.30 -12.92
N ALA A 51 8.00 6.05 -11.92
CA ALA A 51 7.66 7.47 -12.09
C ALA A 51 8.90 8.31 -12.43
N MET A 52 10.00 8.11 -11.71
CA MET A 52 11.28 8.80 -11.95
C MET A 52 11.91 8.41 -13.29
N LYS A 53 11.88 7.12 -13.65
CA LYS A 53 12.35 6.62 -14.95
C LYS A 53 11.63 7.34 -16.09
N LYS A 54 10.30 7.34 -16.08
CA LYS A 54 9.49 7.98 -17.13
C LYS A 54 9.80 9.46 -17.26
N SER A 55 10.01 10.16 -16.15
CA SER A 55 10.34 11.58 -16.23
C SER A 55 11.73 11.85 -16.77
N ILE A 56 12.75 11.17 -16.25
CA ILE A 56 14.13 11.43 -16.67
C ILE A 56 14.31 11.07 -18.15
N GLN A 57 13.65 9.99 -18.62
CA GLN A 57 13.59 9.67 -20.05
C GLN A 57 12.97 10.80 -20.88
N ALA A 58 11.91 11.44 -20.37
CA ALA A 58 11.27 12.56 -21.06
C ALA A 58 12.11 13.86 -21.04
N GLU A 59 12.94 14.06 -20.01
CA GLU A 59 13.84 15.22 -19.90
C GLU A 59 15.08 15.08 -20.78
N ASN A 60 15.71 13.90 -20.80
CA ASN A 60 17.04 13.71 -21.38
C ASN A 60 17.05 12.94 -22.72
N ASN A 61 15.91 12.37 -23.13
CA ASN A 61 15.81 11.50 -24.32
C ASN A 61 16.78 10.29 -24.29
N GLU A 62 17.23 9.89 -23.10
CA GLU A 62 18.17 8.80 -22.87
C GLU A 62 17.44 7.50 -22.48
N GLN A 63 17.81 6.38 -23.11
CA GLN A 63 17.39 5.05 -22.69
C GLN A 63 18.44 4.43 -21.76
N TYR A 64 18.12 4.36 -20.47
CA TYR A 64 18.96 3.61 -19.52
C TYR A 64 18.67 2.11 -19.63
N LEU A 65 19.68 1.32 -19.99
CA LEU A 65 19.66 -0.14 -19.92
C LEU A 65 19.71 -0.58 -18.45
N GLN A 66 18.55 -0.90 -17.89
CA GLN A 66 18.37 -1.21 -16.46
C GLN A 66 18.56 -2.69 -16.17
N LYS A 67 19.78 -3.18 -16.38
CA LYS A 67 20.11 -4.57 -16.04
C LYS A 67 20.07 -4.77 -14.51
N GLY A 68 19.38 -5.83 -14.08
CA GLY A 68 19.37 -6.30 -12.69
C GLY A 68 18.34 -5.64 -11.76
N ILE A 69 17.54 -4.68 -12.24
CA ILE A 69 16.48 -4.07 -11.41
C ILE A 69 15.29 -5.03 -11.29
N MET A 70 14.83 -5.24 -10.06
CA MET A 70 13.71 -6.13 -9.77
C MET A 70 13.02 -5.79 -8.44
N SER A 71 11.80 -6.28 -8.23
CA SER A 71 11.12 -6.18 -6.93
C SER A 71 11.70 -7.18 -5.92
N ASN A 72 11.34 -7.01 -4.65
CA ASN A 72 11.64 -7.99 -3.60
C ASN A 72 11.07 -9.40 -3.90
N THR A 73 9.95 -9.51 -4.63
CA THR A 73 9.38 -10.81 -5.04
C THR A 73 10.26 -11.49 -6.08
N ALA A 74 10.61 -10.78 -7.15
CA ALA A 74 11.52 -11.29 -8.19
C ALA A 74 12.90 -11.66 -7.65
N PHE A 75 13.37 -10.94 -6.63
CA PHE A 75 14.61 -11.26 -5.95
C PHE A 75 14.56 -12.61 -5.22
N LEU A 76 13.50 -12.88 -4.46
CA LEU A 76 13.32 -14.19 -3.81
C LEU A 76 13.19 -15.33 -4.83
N LEU A 77 12.49 -15.09 -5.95
CA LEU A 77 12.42 -16.02 -7.09
C LEU A 77 13.79 -16.31 -7.74
N SER A 78 14.79 -15.47 -7.48
CA SER A 78 16.16 -15.65 -7.96
C SER A 78 17.04 -16.43 -7.00
N GLY A 79 16.53 -16.87 -5.83
CA GLY A 79 17.29 -17.56 -4.80
C GLY A 79 18.04 -18.80 -5.30
N LYS A 80 17.43 -19.60 -6.17
CA LYS A 80 18.10 -20.74 -6.81
C LYS A 80 19.34 -20.33 -7.64
N ASN A 81 19.22 -19.25 -8.40
CA ASN A 81 20.31 -18.72 -9.22
C ASN A 81 21.43 -18.12 -8.35
N ILE A 82 21.08 -17.48 -7.24
CA ILE A 82 22.03 -16.97 -6.25
C ILE A 82 22.85 -18.12 -5.65
N VAL A 83 22.20 -19.24 -5.31
CA VAL A 83 22.88 -20.44 -4.83
C VAL A 83 23.79 -21.04 -5.89
N TYR A 84 23.34 -21.16 -7.14
CA TYR A 84 24.22 -21.65 -8.22
C TYR A 84 25.43 -20.74 -8.46
N TYR A 85 25.25 -19.42 -8.38
CA TYR A 85 26.37 -18.48 -8.46
C TYR A 85 27.39 -18.75 -7.35
N TYR A 86 26.93 -18.93 -6.11
CA TYR A 86 27.77 -19.25 -4.96
C TYR A 86 28.54 -20.56 -5.15
N LEU A 87 27.86 -21.64 -5.55
CA LEU A 87 28.49 -22.95 -5.77
C LEU A 87 29.56 -22.92 -6.86
N LEU A 88 29.36 -22.11 -7.91
CA LEU A 88 30.30 -22.01 -9.03
C LEU A 88 31.50 -21.11 -8.74
N ARG A 89 31.37 -20.11 -7.86
CA ARG A 89 32.39 -19.06 -7.66
C ARG A 89 32.99 -19.02 -6.26
N GLY A 90 32.38 -19.70 -5.30
CA GLY A 90 32.78 -19.64 -3.88
C GLY A 90 32.42 -18.32 -3.19
N GLU A 91 31.64 -17.44 -3.83
CA GLU A 91 31.18 -16.18 -3.26
C GLU A 91 29.77 -15.85 -3.73
N PHE A 92 28.99 -15.16 -2.90
CA PHE A 92 27.67 -14.67 -3.27
C PHE A 92 27.77 -13.47 -4.22
N PRO A 93 26.81 -13.31 -5.16
CA PRO A 93 26.78 -12.13 -6.02
C PRO A 93 26.51 -10.87 -5.20
N ARG A 94 27.02 -9.72 -5.65
CA ARG A 94 26.72 -8.44 -4.99
C ARG A 94 25.24 -8.11 -5.13
N ILE A 95 24.58 -7.88 -3.99
CA ILE A 95 23.16 -7.59 -3.89
C ILE A 95 22.99 -6.17 -3.32
N LEU A 96 22.21 -5.35 -4.00
CA LEU A 96 21.84 -4.01 -3.56
C LEU A 96 20.34 -4.00 -3.23
N ILE A 97 19.97 -3.84 -1.97
CA ILE A 97 18.57 -3.68 -1.52
C ILE A 97 18.30 -2.19 -1.30
N CYS A 98 17.28 -1.65 -1.96
CA CYS A 98 16.93 -0.24 -1.90
C CYS A 98 15.51 -0.01 -1.41
N ASP A 99 15.34 1.00 -0.57
CA ASP A 99 14.03 1.48 -0.11
C ASP A 99 14.00 3.01 -0.06
N ASP A 100 12.80 3.57 -0.02
CA ASP A 100 12.63 5.02 0.06
C ASP A 100 12.83 5.54 1.49
N ILE A 101 12.20 4.90 2.48
CA ILE A 101 12.23 5.32 3.89
C ILE A 101 12.51 4.11 4.78
N LEU A 102 13.57 4.21 5.56
CA LEU A 102 13.91 3.24 6.60
C LEU A 102 13.47 3.75 7.97
N LEU A 103 12.23 3.43 8.34
CA LEU A 103 11.68 3.77 9.66
C LEU A 103 12.27 2.85 10.76
N HIS A 104 11.95 1.55 10.68
CA HIS A 104 12.43 0.52 11.62
C HIS A 104 13.29 -0.54 10.94
N GLY A 105 13.08 -0.83 9.65
CA GLY A 105 13.82 -1.86 8.90
C GLY A 105 13.22 -3.27 8.89
N ARG A 106 12.03 -3.47 9.49
CA ARG A 106 11.37 -4.78 9.55
C ARG A 106 11.16 -5.43 8.18
N SER A 107 10.71 -4.65 7.19
CA SER A 107 10.44 -5.17 5.84
C SER A 107 11.71 -5.68 5.15
N ILE A 108 12.83 -4.98 5.30
CA ILE A 108 14.13 -5.38 4.74
C ILE A 108 14.65 -6.63 5.45
N LEU A 109 14.57 -6.67 6.78
CA LEU A 109 14.98 -7.86 7.55
C LEU A 109 14.12 -9.09 7.22
N ARG A 110 12.81 -8.93 7.05
CA ARG A 110 11.93 -10.02 6.57
C ARG A 110 12.40 -10.52 5.21
N LEU A 111 12.68 -9.63 4.25
CA LEU A 111 13.18 -10.01 2.93
C LEU A 111 14.49 -10.80 3.03
N ILE A 112 15.45 -10.31 3.81
CA ILE A 112 16.75 -10.97 3.98
C ILE A 112 16.56 -12.34 4.62
N ASN A 113 15.78 -12.45 5.69
CA ASN A 113 15.54 -13.73 6.37
C ASN A 113 14.82 -14.75 5.46
N SER A 114 13.91 -14.29 4.61
CA SER A 114 13.30 -15.14 3.57
C SER A 114 14.33 -15.60 2.54
N LEU A 115 15.24 -14.73 2.12
CA LEU A 115 16.35 -15.11 1.24
C LEU A 115 17.27 -16.14 1.90
N GLU A 116 17.65 -15.93 3.16
CA GLU A 116 18.47 -16.88 3.93
C GLU A 116 17.81 -18.27 3.97
N GLY A 117 16.49 -18.31 4.23
CA GLY A 117 15.71 -19.55 4.20
C GLY A 117 15.77 -20.25 2.83
N ILE A 118 15.51 -19.50 1.76
CA ILE A 118 15.56 -20.03 0.38
C ILE A 118 16.97 -20.50 0.00
N VAL A 119 18.02 -19.77 0.37
CA VAL A 119 19.41 -20.14 0.10
C VAL A 119 19.76 -21.45 0.79
N LEU A 120 19.42 -21.58 2.07
CA LEU A 120 19.66 -22.81 2.83
C LEU A 120 18.84 -23.98 2.29
N TYR A 121 17.59 -23.74 1.91
CA TYR A 121 16.74 -24.74 1.27
C TYR A 121 17.41 -25.30 0.02
N TYR A 122 17.84 -24.45 -0.92
CA TYR A 122 18.48 -24.93 -2.15
C TYR A 122 19.85 -25.56 -1.92
N LEU A 123 20.65 -25.04 -0.97
CA LEU A 123 21.93 -25.67 -0.61
C LEU A 123 21.73 -27.06 0.01
N SER A 124 20.69 -27.26 0.82
CA SER A 124 20.37 -28.57 1.41
C SER A 124 20.01 -29.64 0.38
N LYS A 125 19.65 -29.23 -0.85
CA LYS A 125 19.36 -30.14 -1.98
C LYS A 125 20.61 -30.49 -2.79
N THR A 126 21.77 -29.97 -2.40
CA THR A 126 23.07 -30.30 -3.02
C THR A 126 23.81 -31.35 -2.19
N GLU A 127 24.75 -32.07 -2.80
CA GLU A 127 25.59 -33.06 -2.10
C GLU A 127 26.69 -32.42 -1.23
N SER A 128 26.82 -31.08 -1.26
CA SER A 128 27.90 -30.37 -0.60
C SER A 128 27.59 -30.12 0.88
N GLN A 129 28.59 -30.37 1.73
CA GLN A 129 28.50 -30.06 3.16
C GLN A 129 28.90 -28.61 3.41
N PHE A 130 28.05 -27.87 4.09
CA PHE A 130 28.32 -26.47 4.46
C PHE A 130 27.98 -26.24 5.92
N GLU A 131 28.77 -25.37 6.55
CA GLU A 131 28.41 -24.80 7.84
C GLU A 131 27.42 -23.65 7.63
N LYS A 132 26.21 -23.80 8.16
CA LYS A 132 25.10 -22.86 7.98
C LYS A 132 25.49 -21.42 8.30
N GLU A 133 26.12 -21.16 9.46
CA GLU A 133 26.41 -19.79 9.88
C GLU A 133 27.48 -19.13 9.01
N THR A 134 28.47 -19.90 8.55
CA THR A 134 29.50 -19.42 7.63
C THR A 134 28.90 -18.97 6.30
N VAL A 135 28.01 -19.78 5.71
CA VAL A 135 27.31 -19.43 4.46
C VAL A 135 26.43 -18.19 4.65
N LEU A 136 25.66 -18.12 5.74
CA LEU A 136 24.80 -16.96 6.01
C LEU A 136 25.62 -15.69 6.23
N HIS A 137 26.76 -15.78 6.92
CA HIS A 137 27.66 -14.65 7.08
C HIS A 137 28.21 -14.14 5.75
N GLU A 138 28.60 -15.03 4.84
CA GLU A 138 29.03 -14.66 3.49
C GLU A 138 27.91 -14.02 2.68
N LEU A 139 26.68 -14.55 2.78
CA LEU A 139 25.50 -13.96 2.16
C LEU A 139 25.25 -12.54 2.69
N ARG A 140 25.25 -12.35 4.01
CA ARG A 140 25.05 -11.03 4.64
C ARG A 140 26.08 -10.00 4.19
N LYS A 141 27.35 -10.40 4.08
CA LYS A 141 28.44 -9.55 3.55
C LYS A 141 28.26 -9.13 2.10
N SER A 142 27.56 -9.93 1.29
CA SER A 142 27.27 -9.60 -0.10
C SER A 142 26.13 -8.60 -0.29
N ILE A 143 25.39 -8.29 0.78
CA ILE A 143 24.22 -7.43 0.77
C ILE A 143 24.59 -6.01 1.22
N LEU A 144 24.36 -5.05 0.31
CA LEU A 144 24.38 -3.62 0.58
C LEU A 144 22.94 -3.11 0.66
N ILE A 145 22.60 -2.41 1.73
CA ILE A 145 21.31 -1.75 1.90
C ILE A 145 21.51 -0.26 1.63
N TYR A 146 20.77 0.30 0.67
CA TYR A 146 20.85 1.70 0.30
C TYR A 146 19.48 2.36 0.31
N VAL A 147 19.25 3.25 1.28
CA VAL A 147 17.95 3.90 1.47
C VAL A 147 18.03 5.39 1.20
N PHE A 148 16.93 5.99 0.74
CA PHE A 148 16.93 7.43 0.51
C PHE A 148 16.94 8.17 1.86
N ALA A 149 16.03 7.86 2.77
CA ALA A 149 15.98 8.45 4.11
C ALA A 149 15.99 7.39 5.21
N GLN A 150 16.74 7.65 6.28
CA GLN A 150 16.84 6.78 7.46
C GLN A 150 16.41 7.50 8.73
N ASN A 151 15.73 6.78 9.64
CA ASN A 151 15.41 7.28 10.97
C ASN A 151 16.68 7.57 11.79
N ALA A 152 16.85 8.84 12.18
CA ALA A 152 17.97 9.31 12.98
C ALA A 152 18.00 8.71 14.40
N GLU A 153 16.85 8.26 14.91
CA GLU A 153 16.72 7.70 16.26
C GLU A 153 17.08 6.20 16.36
N GLY A 154 17.49 5.58 15.24
CA GLY A 154 17.91 4.18 15.19
C GLY A 154 16.92 3.26 14.47
N VAL A 155 17.43 2.10 14.06
CA VAL A 155 16.74 1.08 13.25
C VAL A 155 17.02 -0.31 13.82
N LEU A 156 16.27 -1.32 13.40
CA LEU A 156 16.42 -2.72 13.83
C LEU A 156 17.47 -3.50 13.02
N ILE A 157 18.08 -2.89 12.01
CA ILE A 157 19.09 -3.54 11.16
C ILE A 157 20.38 -3.76 11.95
N SER A 158 20.89 -5.00 11.99
CA SER A 158 22.13 -5.33 12.71
C SER A 158 23.36 -4.72 12.03
N SER A 159 24.46 -4.62 12.78
CA SER A 159 25.75 -4.14 12.29
C SER A 159 26.41 -5.07 11.26
N ASP A 160 25.88 -6.28 11.06
CA ASP A 160 26.43 -7.25 10.10
C ASP A 160 26.14 -6.84 8.64
N TYR A 161 25.20 -5.91 8.44
CA TYR A 161 24.81 -5.39 7.14
C TYR A 161 25.45 -4.03 6.88
N GLN A 162 25.91 -3.82 5.64
CA GLN A 162 26.30 -2.49 5.20
C GLN A 162 25.04 -1.67 4.90
N LEU A 163 24.79 -0.63 5.68
CA LEU A 163 23.67 0.30 5.51
C LEU A 163 24.16 1.69 5.12
N LEU A 164 23.75 2.16 3.95
CA LEU A 164 23.96 3.51 3.45
C LEU A 164 22.63 4.24 3.37
N ALA A 165 22.62 5.50 3.77
CA ALA A 165 21.46 6.38 3.66
C ALA A 165 21.87 7.66 2.94
N ALA A 166 21.07 8.12 1.98
CA ALA A 166 21.33 9.42 1.33
C ALA A 166 21.12 10.58 2.32
N GLN A 167 20.22 10.40 3.30
CA GLN A 167 20.04 11.32 4.41
C GLN A 167 19.49 10.63 5.67
N ARG A 168 19.76 11.23 6.83
CA ARG A 168 19.19 10.84 8.11
C ARG A 168 18.28 11.95 8.61
N LEU A 169 17.05 11.58 8.98
CA LEU A 169 15.97 12.50 9.29
C LEU A 169 15.31 12.10 10.61
N SER A 170 14.78 13.07 11.35
CA SER A 170 13.92 12.81 12.51
C SER A 170 12.62 12.10 12.10
N LEU A 171 11.90 11.49 13.06
CA LEU A 171 10.59 10.86 12.79
C LEU A 171 9.62 11.83 12.13
N LYS A 172 9.60 13.08 12.60
CA LYS A 172 8.79 14.17 12.05
C LYS A 172 9.11 14.43 10.56
N GLU A 173 10.38 14.55 10.21
CA GLU A 173 10.82 14.81 8.83
C GLU A 173 10.57 13.62 7.91
N LEU A 174 10.83 12.39 8.38
CA LEU A 174 10.50 11.16 7.64
C LEU A 174 9.02 11.10 7.29
N ARG A 175 8.17 11.50 8.23
CA ARG A 175 6.73 11.50 8.01
C ARG A 175 6.28 12.51 6.97
N SER A 176 6.84 13.72 7.01
CA SER A 176 6.60 14.70 5.93
C SER A 176 6.98 14.11 4.57
N LEU A 177 8.17 13.52 4.48
CA LEU A 177 8.70 12.94 3.25
C LEU A 177 7.85 11.76 2.74
N SER A 178 7.39 10.89 3.65
CA SER A 178 6.52 9.75 3.39
C SER A 178 5.20 10.17 2.72
N LYS A 179 4.62 11.28 3.22
CA LYS A 179 3.42 11.91 2.65
C LYS A 179 3.71 12.53 1.28
N GLU A 180 4.82 13.24 1.13
CA GLU A 180 5.25 13.85 -0.14
C GLU A 180 5.42 12.79 -1.26
N PHE A 181 6.11 11.69 -0.97
CA PHE A 181 6.28 10.58 -1.92
C PHE A 181 4.95 9.97 -2.35
N SER A 182 4.04 9.78 -1.40
CA SER A 182 2.75 9.17 -1.68
C SER A 182 1.88 10.09 -2.54
N HIS A 183 1.88 11.40 -2.26
CA HIS A 183 1.22 12.39 -3.12
C HIS A 183 1.81 12.44 -4.53
N TYR A 184 3.13 12.40 -4.66
CA TYR A 184 3.80 12.39 -5.95
C TYR A 184 3.37 11.16 -6.78
N ILE A 185 3.44 9.95 -6.21
CA ILE A 185 3.02 8.71 -6.88
C ILE A 185 1.56 8.77 -7.31
N GLN A 186 0.68 9.25 -6.42
CA GLN A 186 -0.76 9.37 -6.69
C GLN A 186 -1.03 10.27 -7.90
N ARG A 187 -0.26 11.37 -8.06
CA ARG A 187 -0.34 12.31 -9.18
C ARG A 187 0.27 11.77 -10.47
N CYS A 188 1.33 10.98 -10.37
CA CYS A 188 1.95 10.32 -11.53
C CYS A 188 1.07 9.23 -12.16
N GLY A 189 -0.06 8.89 -11.54
CA GLY A 189 -0.99 7.92 -12.11
C GLY A 189 -0.50 6.48 -12.06
N VAL A 190 0.52 6.19 -11.25
CA VAL A 190 1.03 4.83 -11.08
C VAL A 190 0.16 4.11 -10.07
N ALA A 191 -0.42 2.97 -10.45
CA ALA A 191 -1.24 2.19 -9.53
C ALA A 191 -0.40 1.63 -8.38
N ASN A 192 -0.97 1.66 -7.18
CA ASN A 192 -0.38 1.02 -6.01
C ASN A 192 -0.66 -0.48 -6.04
N THR A 193 -0.13 -1.19 -7.04
CA THR A 193 -0.06 -2.65 -7.20
C THR A 193 1.12 -2.98 -8.12
N SER A 194 1.89 -4.04 -7.84
CA SER A 194 3.08 -4.39 -8.64
C SER A 194 2.86 -5.56 -9.60
N TYR A 195 1.71 -6.23 -9.55
CA TYR A 195 1.45 -7.48 -10.27
C TYR A 195 0.14 -7.48 -11.08
N VAL A 196 -0.51 -6.33 -11.25
CA VAL A 196 -1.67 -6.19 -12.16
C VAL A 196 -1.46 -5.00 -13.08
N LEU A 197 -2.08 -5.07 -14.26
CA LEU A 197 -2.00 -4.01 -15.25
C LEU A 197 -2.82 -2.79 -14.83
N SER A 198 -2.25 -1.62 -15.08
CA SER A 198 -2.97 -0.35 -15.05
C SER A 198 -2.77 0.40 -16.35
N ILE A 199 -3.88 0.84 -16.92
CA ILE A 199 -3.95 1.45 -18.24
C ILE A 199 -4.42 2.88 -18.10
N THR A 200 -3.79 3.78 -18.87
CA THR A 200 -4.26 5.15 -19.00
C THR A 200 -5.15 5.25 -20.24
N LEU A 201 -6.41 5.58 -20.04
CA LEU A 201 -7.38 5.80 -21.12
C LEU A 201 -7.62 7.31 -21.30
N PRO A 202 -7.84 7.79 -22.54
CA PRO A 202 -8.38 9.13 -22.76
C PRO A 202 -9.77 9.27 -22.12
N ILE A 203 -10.09 10.45 -21.59
CA ILE A 203 -11.45 10.68 -21.03
C ILE A 203 -12.52 10.47 -22.09
N GLY A 204 -13.61 9.82 -21.68
CA GLY A 204 -14.76 9.57 -22.55
C GLY A 204 -14.54 8.43 -23.55
N SER A 205 -13.44 7.68 -23.42
CA SER A 205 -13.18 6.50 -24.26
C SER A 205 -14.13 5.34 -23.98
N LEU A 206 -14.81 5.36 -22.82
CA LEU A 206 -15.75 4.32 -22.41
C LEU A 206 -17.19 4.76 -22.68
N SER A 207 -17.95 3.87 -23.32
CA SER A 207 -19.39 4.03 -23.46
C SER A 207 -20.09 3.62 -22.16
N TRP A 208 -20.72 4.59 -21.50
CA TRP A 208 -21.38 4.40 -20.20
C TRP A 208 -22.88 4.08 -20.32
N GLU A 209 -23.42 4.01 -21.54
CA GLU A 209 -24.87 3.90 -21.79
C GLU A 209 -25.44 2.49 -21.54
N LYS A 210 -24.58 1.48 -21.31
CA LYS A 210 -25.00 0.10 -21.03
C LYS A 210 -24.66 -0.30 -19.61
N GLU A 211 -25.70 -0.60 -18.81
CA GLU A 211 -25.57 -1.35 -17.55
C GLU A 211 -24.78 -2.64 -17.81
N MET A 212 -23.94 -3.07 -16.85
CA MET A 212 -23.29 -4.38 -16.97
C MET A 212 -24.37 -5.47 -16.86
N PRO A 213 -24.44 -6.42 -17.82
CA PRO A 213 -25.46 -7.47 -17.79
C PRO A 213 -25.40 -8.37 -16.54
N THR A 214 -24.21 -8.48 -15.92
CA THR A 214 -23.93 -9.34 -14.77
C THR A 214 -22.85 -8.73 -13.87
N GLY A 215 -23.19 -7.74 -13.05
CA GLY A 215 -22.24 -7.16 -12.10
C GLY A 215 -22.82 -6.05 -11.23
N ALA A 216 -22.12 -5.71 -10.16
CA ALA A 216 -22.42 -4.55 -9.34
C ALA A 216 -21.54 -3.37 -9.77
N GLU A 217 -22.13 -2.18 -9.86
CA GLU A 217 -21.42 -0.92 -10.10
C GLU A 217 -21.56 -0.01 -8.89
N GLY A 218 -20.46 0.64 -8.52
CA GLY A 218 -20.45 1.67 -7.48
C GLY A 218 -19.67 2.89 -7.94
N SER A 219 -20.22 4.08 -7.71
CA SER A 219 -19.49 5.34 -7.83
C SER A 219 -19.22 5.89 -6.43
N PHE A 220 -17.97 6.25 -6.17
CA PHE A 220 -17.58 6.77 -4.85
C PHE A 220 -16.50 7.83 -5.02
N ALA A 221 -16.52 8.80 -4.11
CA ALA A 221 -15.54 9.84 -4.03
C ALA A 221 -14.60 9.54 -2.85
N TYR A 222 -13.30 9.68 -3.10
CA TYR A 222 -12.27 9.54 -2.07
C TYR A 222 -11.25 10.66 -2.26
N MET A 223 -11.12 11.55 -1.25
CA MET A 223 -10.13 12.65 -1.22
C MET A 223 -10.13 13.55 -2.48
N GLY A 224 -11.32 13.83 -3.02
CA GLY A 224 -11.53 14.60 -4.24
C GLY A 224 -11.28 13.84 -5.55
N PHE A 225 -10.90 12.56 -5.49
CA PHE A 225 -10.91 11.68 -6.65
C PHE A 225 -12.26 10.99 -6.75
N ARG A 226 -12.87 11.07 -7.92
CA ARG A 226 -13.98 10.19 -8.26
C ARG A 226 -13.41 8.87 -8.74
N GLN A 227 -14.11 7.80 -8.45
CA GLN A 227 -13.82 6.50 -9.00
C GLN A 227 -15.10 5.72 -9.20
N LYS A 228 -15.08 4.89 -10.24
CA LYS A 228 -16.09 3.88 -10.51
C LYS A 228 -15.48 2.52 -10.28
N LEU A 229 -16.21 1.65 -9.61
CA LEU A 229 -15.88 0.24 -9.47
C LEU A 229 -16.94 -0.57 -10.18
N PHE A 230 -16.47 -1.47 -11.03
CA PHE A 230 -17.25 -2.55 -11.58
C PHE A 230 -16.78 -3.81 -10.89
N ALA A 231 -17.74 -4.60 -10.40
CA ALA A 231 -17.47 -5.86 -9.77
C ALA A 231 -18.32 -6.92 -10.46
N ARG A 232 -17.66 -7.93 -11.03
CA ARG A 232 -18.30 -9.07 -11.66
C ARG A 232 -17.95 -10.32 -10.88
N TYR A 233 -18.99 -11.01 -10.45
CA TYR A 233 -18.86 -12.32 -9.83
C TYR A 233 -18.79 -13.35 -10.94
N GLU A 234 -17.62 -13.95 -11.13
CA GLU A 234 -17.52 -15.14 -11.97
C GLU A 234 -18.05 -16.36 -11.19
N ARG A 235 -17.89 -16.38 -9.85
CA ARG A 235 -18.37 -17.41 -8.91
C ARG A 235 -18.60 -16.87 -7.50
N GLU A 236 -19.15 -17.69 -6.60
CA GLU A 236 -19.27 -17.44 -5.15
C GLU A 236 -17.94 -17.17 -4.43
N SER A 237 -16.80 -17.03 -5.11
CA SER A 237 -15.48 -17.01 -4.46
C SER A 237 -14.41 -16.31 -5.27
N ILE A 238 -14.80 -15.74 -6.41
CA ILE A 238 -13.93 -15.03 -7.34
C ILE A 238 -14.65 -13.75 -7.73
N LEU A 239 -14.02 -12.63 -7.41
CA LEU A 239 -14.54 -11.31 -7.68
C LEU A 239 -13.59 -10.57 -8.61
N ASP A 240 -13.99 -10.46 -9.87
CA ASP A 240 -13.30 -9.61 -10.82
C ASP A 240 -13.72 -8.16 -10.57
N THR A 241 -12.74 -7.30 -10.36
CA THR A 241 -12.98 -5.88 -10.14
C THR A 241 -12.25 -5.04 -11.17
N ILE A 242 -12.96 -4.10 -11.78
CA ILE A 242 -12.39 -3.07 -12.64
C ILE A 242 -12.62 -1.73 -11.97
N ARG A 243 -11.54 -1.08 -11.58
CA ARG A 243 -11.58 0.28 -11.03
C ARG A 243 -11.20 1.27 -12.11
N ILE A 244 -12.00 2.32 -12.24
CA ILE A 244 -11.70 3.48 -13.06
C ILE A 244 -11.57 4.68 -12.15
N ARG A 245 -10.36 5.25 -12.09
CA ARG A 245 -10.05 6.44 -11.32
C ARG A 245 -9.93 7.64 -12.24
N TYR A 246 -10.64 8.72 -11.92
CA TYR A 246 -10.57 9.96 -12.67
C TYR A 246 -9.47 10.86 -12.10
N SER A 247 -8.54 11.32 -12.94
CA SER A 247 -7.56 12.33 -12.55
C SER A 247 -8.25 13.65 -12.17
N ARG A 248 -7.67 14.43 -11.25
CA ARG A 248 -8.20 15.74 -10.82
C ARG A 248 -8.34 16.72 -11.99
N GLU A 249 -9.24 17.70 -11.81
CA GLU A 249 -9.66 18.76 -12.74
C GLU A 249 -8.52 19.54 -13.44
N ARG A 250 -7.30 19.61 -12.88
CA ARG A 250 -6.16 20.28 -13.51
C ARG A 250 -5.48 19.49 -14.64
N TYR A 251 -5.73 18.19 -14.74
CA TYR A 251 -5.31 17.36 -15.89
C TYR A 251 -6.48 16.48 -16.34
N PRO A 252 -7.56 17.10 -16.88
CA PRO A 252 -8.83 16.45 -17.16
C PRO A 252 -8.77 15.71 -18.50
N GLN A 253 -7.78 14.85 -18.72
CA GLN A 253 -7.65 14.11 -19.97
C GLN A 253 -7.43 12.60 -19.79
N LYS A 254 -7.31 12.10 -18.56
CA LYS A 254 -6.90 10.72 -18.30
C LYS A 254 -7.76 10.01 -17.25
N GLU A 255 -8.18 8.80 -17.61
CA GLU A 255 -8.78 7.79 -16.73
C GLU A 255 -7.75 6.69 -16.49
N ILE A 256 -7.60 6.25 -15.24
CA ILE A 256 -6.75 5.09 -14.94
C ILE A 256 -7.66 3.90 -14.69
N CYS A 257 -7.57 2.92 -15.57
CA CYS A 257 -8.29 1.67 -15.49
C CYS A 257 -7.37 0.58 -14.93
N THR A 258 -7.76 -0.03 -13.81
CA THR A 258 -7.02 -1.12 -13.16
C THR A 258 -7.95 -2.30 -12.98
N GLY A 259 -7.54 -3.47 -13.49
CA GLY A 259 -8.23 -4.74 -13.23
C GLY A 259 -7.56 -5.51 -12.10
N LEU A 260 -8.36 -6.09 -11.21
CA LEU A 260 -7.90 -6.97 -10.14
C LEU A 260 -8.95 -8.05 -9.85
N THR A 261 -8.51 -9.30 -9.94
CA THR A 261 -9.27 -10.46 -9.48
C THR A 261 -8.96 -10.71 -8.01
N LEU A 262 -9.99 -10.68 -7.16
CA LEU A 262 -9.91 -11.03 -5.75
C LEU A 262 -10.36 -12.48 -5.56
N PHE A 263 -9.56 -13.25 -4.85
CA PHE A 263 -9.87 -14.62 -4.50
C PHE A 263 -10.31 -14.70 -3.04
N GLY A 264 -11.36 -15.50 -2.79
CA GLY A 264 -11.60 -16.08 -1.46
C GLY A 264 -10.47 -17.04 -1.06
N ASP A 265 -10.62 -17.66 0.10
CA ASP A 265 -9.59 -18.58 0.60
C ASP A 265 -9.54 -19.84 -0.27
N ILE A 266 -8.41 -20.11 -0.91
CA ILE A 266 -8.20 -21.26 -1.79
C ILE A 266 -7.42 -22.33 -1.00
N PRO A 267 -7.93 -23.57 -0.83
CA PRO A 267 -7.12 -24.66 -0.29
C PRO A 267 -5.84 -24.88 -1.10
N PHE A 268 -4.72 -25.17 -0.44
CA PHE A 268 -3.43 -25.35 -1.13
C PHE A 268 -3.49 -26.42 -2.23
N ASP A 269 -4.10 -27.57 -1.97
CA ASP A 269 -4.22 -28.64 -2.97
C ASP A 269 -4.95 -28.18 -4.24
N SER A 270 -6.03 -27.41 -4.07
CA SER A 270 -6.79 -26.82 -5.17
C SER A 270 -5.95 -25.80 -5.93
N PHE A 271 -5.20 -24.96 -5.22
CA PHE A 271 -4.31 -23.98 -5.83
C PHE A 271 -3.12 -24.62 -6.57
N ASP A 272 -2.53 -25.67 -5.99
CA ASP A 272 -1.44 -26.43 -6.59
C ASP A 272 -1.91 -27.18 -7.83
N SER A 273 -3.12 -27.74 -7.81
CA SER A 273 -3.75 -28.28 -9.01
C SER A 273 -3.93 -27.20 -10.08
N LEU A 274 -4.45 -26.01 -9.72
CA LEU A 274 -4.63 -24.91 -10.66
C LEU A 274 -3.29 -24.49 -11.30
N CYS A 275 -2.24 -24.34 -10.50
CA CYS A 275 -0.94 -23.94 -11.02
C CYS A 275 -0.33 -24.99 -11.95
N ARG A 276 -0.49 -26.28 -11.64
CA ARG A 276 -0.05 -27.37 -12.53
C ARG A 276 -0.80 -27.35 -13.85
N ASP A 277 -2.13 -27.26 -13.82
CA ASP A 277 -2.97 -27.17 -15.03
C ASP A 277 -2.56 -25.97 -15.91
N LEU A 278 -2.33 -24.81 -15.28
CA LEU A 278 -1.87 -23.60 -15.97
C LEU A 278 -0.45 -23.78 -16.53
N SER A 279 0.46 -24.36 -15.75
CA SER A 279 1.83 -24.65 -16.15
C SER A 279 1.87 -25.56 -17.39
N ASP A 280 1.14 -26.67 -17.35
CA ASP A 280 1.09 -27.65 -18.43
C ASP A 280 0.51 -27.03 -19.71
N TYR A 281 -0.57 -26.27 -19.58
CA TYR A 281 -1.19 -25.60 -20.72
C TYR A 281 -0.29 -24.52 -21.34
N LEU A 282 0.25 -23.61 -20.51
CA LEU A 282 1.18 -22.58 -20.99
C LEU A 282 2.47 -23.20 -21.55
N GLY A 283 2.91 -24.33 -20.99
CA GLY A 283 4.08 -25.09 -21.43
C GLY A 283 3.95 -25.65 -22.84
N THR A 284 2.74 -25.75 -23.40
CA THR A 284 2.53 -26.08 -24.82
C THR A 284 3.03 -24.97 -25.76
N PHE A 285 3.25 -23.76 -25.25
CA PHE A 285 3.78 -22.61 -25.97
C PHE A 285 5.19 -22.27 -25.49
N ALA A 286 6.19 -22.45 -26.35
CA ALA A 286 7.60 -22.23 -25.99
C ALA A 286 7.92 -20.82 -25.47
N VAL A 287 7.09 -19.83 -25.82
CA VAL A 287 7.25 -18.43 -25.40
C VAL A 287 7.00 -18.22 -23.90
N TYR A 288 6.19 -19.05 -23.23
CA TYR A 288 5.81 -18.86 -21.81
C TYR A 288 6.70 -19.64 -20.82
N LYS A 289 7.93 -19.95 -21.20
CA LYS A 289 8.82 -20.81 -20.42
C LYS A 289 8.97 -20.35 -18.96
N ARG A 290 9.19 -19.05 -18.71
CA ARG A 290 9.38 -18.55 -17.36
C ARG A 290 8.08 -18.57 -16.56
N MET A 291 6.95 -18.20 -17.16
CA MET A 291 5.64 -18.32 -16.49
C MET A 291 5.36 -19.77 -16.09
N THR A 292 5.61 -20.73 -16.97
CA THR A 292 5.52 -22.17 -16.69
C THR A 292 6.44 -22.59 -15.54
N GLU A 293 7.72 -22.19 -15.58
CA GLU A 293 8.66 -22.47 -14.49
C GLU A 293 8.20 -21.93 -13.13
N LEU A 294 7.61 -20.73 -13.11
CA LEU A 294 7.11 -20.10 -11.89
C LEU A 294 5.89 -20.84 -11.34
N LEU A 295 4.94 -21.21 -12.19
CA LEU A 295 3.74 -21.95 -11.81
C LEU A 295 4.07 -23.35 -11.31
N ALA A 296 5.10 -23.99 -11.89
CA ALA A 296 5.59 -25.32 -11.52
C ALA A 296 6.54 -25.33 -10.31
N LEU A 297 6.74 -24.20 -9.61
CA LEU A 297 7.62 -24.17 -8.44
C LEU A 297 7.06 -25.03 -7.31
N GLU A 298 7.69 -26.20 -7.11
CA GLU A 298 7.52 -27.05 -5.94
C GLU A 298 8.33 -26.48 -4.78
N THR A 299 7.65 -26.01 -3.73
CA THR A 299 8.32 -25.40 -2.58
C THR A 299 7.39 -25.31 -1.37
N GLU A 300 7.97 -25.46 -0.19
CA GLU A 300 7.32 -25.23 1.11
C GLU A 300 7.53 -23.78 1.59
N GLU A 301 8.30 -22.97 0.86
CA GLU A 301 8.61 -21.58 1.22
C GLU A 301 7.42 -20.66 0.89
N LYS A 302 6.78 -20.12 1.94
CA LYS A 302 5.57 -19.27 1.84
C LYS A 302 5.71 -18.11 0.82
N GLU A 303 6.89 -17.50 0.74
CA GLU A 303 7.14 -16.36 -0.18
C GLU A 303 7.13 -16.76 -1.66
N LEU A 304 7.49 -18.01 -1.97
CA LEU A 304 7.44 -18.53 -3.33
C LEU A 304 6.01 -18.92 -3.72
N ILE A 305 5.20 -19.42 -2.77
CA ILE A 305 3.75 -19.65 -2.96
C ILE A 305 3.04 -18.32 -3.31
N ARG A 306 3.37 -17.25 -2.57
CA ARG A 306 2.87 -15.90 -2.85
C ARG A 306 3.14 -15.47 -4.31
N SER A 307 4.32 -15.76 -4.82
CA SER A 307 4.71 -15.40 -6.19
C SER A 307 3.84 -16.12 -7.23
N ARG A 308 3.53 -17.41 -7.01
CA ARG A 308 2.58 -18.16 -7.83
C ARG A 308 1.19 -17.52 -7.78
N GLY A 309 0.72 -17.14 -6.58
CA GLY A 309 -0.58 -16.50 -6.41
C GLY A 309 -0.69 -15.14 -7.12
N GLN A 310 0.38 -14.33 -7.06
CA GLN A 310 0.45 -13.07 -7.80
C GLN A 310 0.42 -13.30 -9.32
N LEU A 311 1.10 -14.33 -9.83
CA LEU A 311 1.08 -14.66 -11.26
C LEU A 311 -0.31 -15.14 -11.71
N VAL A 312 -0.97 -15.98 -10.92
CA VAL A 312 -2.36 -16.39 -11.13
C VAL A 312 -3.28 -15.17 -11.17
N THR A 313 -3.12 -14.25 -10.23
CA THR A 313 -3.89 -12.99 -10.20
C THR A 313 -3.65 -12.15 -11.42
N PHE A 314 -2.40 -12.02 -11.85
CA PHE A 314 -2.03 -11.28 -13.05
C PHE A 314 -2.74 -11.83 -14.30
N LEU A 315 -2.71 -13.15 -14.49
CA LEU A 315 -3.35 -13.83 -15.63
C LEU A 315 -4.85 -13.50 -15.67
N TYR A 316 -5.57 -13.76 -14.57
CA TYR A 316 -7.02 -13.58 -14.53
C TYR A 316 -7.44 -12.10 -14.53
N SER A 317 -6.70 -11.23 -13.84
CA SER A 317 -6.97 -9.78 -13.87
C SER A 317 -6.78 -9.20 -15.28
N THR A 318 -5.82 -9.73 -16.05
CA THR A 318 -5.58 -9.30 -17.44
C THR A 318 -6.72 -9.76 -18.35
N ILE A 319 -7.21 -10.98 -18.17
CA ILE A 319 -8.38 -11.48 -18.90
C ILE A 319 -9.63 -10.65 -18.58
N ALA A 320 -9.89 -10.42 -17.28
CA ALA A 320 -11.03 -9.61 -16.83
C ALA A 320 -10.99 -8.19 -17.40
N LEU A 321 -9.81 -7.57 -17.40
CA LEU A 321 -9.60 -6.25 -17.99
C LEU A 321 -9.80 -6.26 -19.51
N ALA A 322 -9.28 -7.27 -20.21
CA ALA A 322 -9.44 -7.39 -21.65
C ALA A 322 -10.92 -7.53 -22.06
N ASP A 323 -11.67 -8.39 -21.35
CA ASP A 323 -13.10 -8.58 -21.59
C ASP A 323 -13.90 -7.30 -21.31
N PHE A 324 -13.58 -6.61 -20.21
CA PHE A 324 -14.20 -5.33 -19.89
C PHE A 324 -13.97 -4.27 -20.99
N LEU A 325 -12.73 -4.14 -21.47
CA LEU A 325 -12.39 -3.17 -22.52
C LEU A 325 -13.07 -3.51 -23.85
N ARG A 326 -13.13 -4.79 -24.25
CA ARG A 326 -13.89 -5.21 -25.44
C ARG A 326 -15.36 -4.83 -25.32
N GLU A 327 -15.97 -5.09 -24.17
CA GLU A 327 -17.39 -4.82 -23.95
C GLU A 327 -17.70 -3.32 -23.96
N LYS A 328 -16.90 -2.51 -23.24
CA LYS A 328 -17.21 -1.09 -22.99
C LYS A 328 -16.62 -0.12 -24.01
N MET A 329 -15.57 -0.51 -24.73
CA MET A 329 -14.93 0.32 -25.76
C MET A 329 -15.14 -0.20 -27.18
N HIS A 330 -15.73 -1.39 -27.35
CA HIS A 330 -15.94 -2.02 -28.66
C HIS A 330 -14.65 -2.12 -29.49
N LEU A 331 -13.53 -2.37 -28.82
CA LEU A 331 -12.23 -2.52 -29.47
C LEU A 331 -12.19 -3.82 -30.27
N ASP A 332 -11.61 -3.75 -31.47
CA ASP A 332 -11.15 -4.94 -32.17
C ASP A 332 -9.89 -5.53 -31.49
N ASP A 333 -9.47 -6.71 -31.93
CA ASP A 333 -8.33 -7.40 -31.31
C ASP A 333 -7.01 -6.62 -31.44
N ASN A 334 -6.80 -5.86 -32.52
CA ASN A 334 -5.57 -5.08 -32.71
C ASN A 334 -5.53 -3.85 -31.81
N ASP A 335 -6.66 -3.15 -31.69
CA ASP A 335 -6.77 -1.99 -30.81
C ASP A 335 -6.73 -2.40 -29.34
N LEU A 336 -7.28 -3.57 -28.99
CA LEU A 336 -7.13 -4.13 -27.65
C LEU A 336 -5.66 -4.41 -27.30
N VAL A 337 -4.90 -5.05 -28.19
CA VAL A 337 -3.45 -5.25 -27.99
C VAL A 337 -2.77 -3.91 -27.74
N ARG A 338 -3.03 -2.90 -28.56
CA ARG A 338 -2.42 -1.56 -28.42
C ARG A 338 -2.75 -0.92 -27.07
N VAL A 339 -4.00 -1.01 -26.63
CA VAL A 339 -4.44 -0.47 -25.34
C VAL A 339 -3.78 -1.22 -24.17
N LEU A 340 -3.77 -2.55 -24.19
CA LEU A 340 -3.12 -3.36 -23.15
C LEU A 340 -1.60 -3.14 -23.12
N LEU A 341 -0.93 -2.97 -24.26
CA LEU A 341 0.49 -2.64 -24.35
C LEU A 341 0.81 -1.18 -23.94
N SER A 342 -0.20 -0.32 -23.76
CA SER A 342 0.01 1.01 -23.16
C SER A 342 0.04 0.98 -21.62
N SER A 343 -0.16 -0.18 -21.02
CA SER A 343 -0.12 -0.40 -19.57
C SER A 343 1.27 -0.27 -18.96
N ASP A 344 1.36 -0.44 -17.65
CA ASP A 344 2.59 -0.57 -16.88
C ASP A 344 3.16 -2.01 -16.85
N TYR A 345 3.04 -2.77 -17.94
CA TYR A 345 3.49 -4.17 -18.02
C TYR A 345 4.99 -4.38 -17.67
N GLU A 346 5.86 -3.41 -17.93
CA GLU A 346 7.28 -3.49 -17.52
C GLU A 346 7.43 -3.58 -15.99
N LYS A 347 6.56 -2.86 -15.25
CA LYS A 347 6.52 -2.90 -13.78
C LYS A 347 6.09 -4.28 -13.31
N VAL A 348 5.07 -4.85 -13.95
CA VAL A 348 4.62 -6.22 -13.67
C VAL A 348 5.74 -7.22 -13.97
N ALA A 349 6.47 -7.05 -15.08
CA ALA A 349 7.55 -7.96 -15.42
C ALA A 349 8.68 -7.97 -14.39
N ALA A 350 9.10 -6.76 -13.97
CA ALA A 350 10.12 -6.59 -12.94
C ALA A 350 9.70 -7.13 -11.55
N ASN A 351 8.41 -7.45 -11.36
CA ASN A 351 7.93 -8.12 -10.16
C ASN A 351 8.16 -9.65 -10.15
N PHE A 352 8.34 -10.27 -11.32
CA PHE A 352 8.53 -11.73 -11.45
C PHE A 352 9.94 -12.13 -11.91
N ALA A 353 10.67 -11.24 -12.57
CA ALA A 353 12.06 -11.45 -12.95
C ALA A 353 12.82 -10.14 -13.18
N GLY A 354 14.12 -10.12 -12.87
CA GLY A 354 15.02 -9.08 -13.37
C GLY A 354 15.44 -9.39 -14.80
N GLY A 355 15.05 -8.56 -15.76
CA GLY A 355 15.53 -8.63 -17.15
C GLY A 355 14.44 -8.63 -18.23
N GLU A 356 14.86 -8.46 -19.48
CA GLU A 356 13.97 -8.27 -20.64
C GLU A 356 13.14 -9.51 -20.98
N ARG A 357 13.60 -10.72 -20.59
CA ARG A 357 12.96 -11.97 -21.00
C ARG A 357 11.50 -12.07 -20.57
N PHE A 358 11.18 -11.70 -19.34
CA PHE A 358 9.80 -11.79 -18.85
C PHE A 358 8.90 -10.70 -19.45
N VAL A 359 9.47 -9.57 -19.89
CA VAL A 359 8.74 -8.56 -20.67
C VAL A 359 8.21 -9.17 -21.97
N PHE A 360 9.05 -9.93 -22.69
CA PHE A 360 8.61 -10.62 -23.90
C PHE A 360 7.48 -11.62 -23.64
N GLU A 361 7.52 -12.38 -22.54
CA GLU A 361 6.44 -13.32 -22.19
C GLU A 361 5.12 -12.59 -21.87
N ILE A 362 5.17 -11.45 -21.17
CA ILE A 362 3.97 -10.63 -20.91
C ILE A 362 3.42 -10.04 -22.22
N VAL A 363 4.27 -9.51 -23.11
CA VAL A 363 3.83 -8.97 -24.40
C VAL A 363 3.17 -10.05 -25.25
N ALA A 364 3.77 -11.25 -25.30
CA ALA A 364 3.19 -12.40 -25.99
C ALA A 364 1.84 -12.79 -25.38
N LEU A 365 1.74 -12.82 -24.05
CA LEU A 365 0.49 -13.13 -23.34
C LEU A 365 -0.61 -12.10 -23.67
N ILE A 366 -0.29 -10.80 -23.65
CA ILE A 366 -1.23 -9.73 -24.02
C ILE A 366 -1.72 -9.95 -25.45
N ASN A 367 -0.83 -10.27 -26.38
CA ASN A 367 -1.19 -10.56 -27.76
C ASN A 367 -2.12 -11.77 -27.88
N THR A 368 -1.80 -12.87 -27.19
CA THR A 368 -2.62 -14.10 -27.19
C THR A 368 -3.98 -13.87 -26.53
N ILE A 369 -4.06 -13.22 -25.36
CA ILE A 369 -5.34 -12.89 -24.71
C ILE A 369 -6.22 -12.02 -25.63
N SER A 370 -5.58 -11.16 -26.42
CA SER A 370 -6.29 -10.25 -27.32
C SER A 370 -6.78 -10.92 -28.60
N GLN A 371 -6.15 -11.99 -29.08
CA GLN A 371 -6.42 -12.58 -30.40
C GLN A 371 -6.94 -14.03 -30.35
N ASP A 372 -6.68 -14.78 -29.28
CA ASP A 372 -7.04 -16.19 -29.15
C ASP A 372 -8.13 -16.39 -28.09
N HIS A 373 -9.39 -16.36 -28.53
CA HIS A 373 -10.53 -16.59 -27.65
C HIS A 373 -10.58 -18.01 -27.07
N GLN A 374 -10.01 -19.01 -27.76
CA GLN A 374 -9.95 -20.37 -27.25
C GLN A 374 -8.98 -20.44 -26.07
N PHE A 375 -7.81 -19.79 -26.18
CA PHE A 375 -6.86 -19.65 -25.09
C PHE A 375 -7.51 -19.04 -23.84
N VAL A 376 -8.20 -17.91 -23.99
CA VAL A 376 -8.91 -17.25 -22.88
C VAL A 376 -9.96 -18.19 -22.27
N ARG A 377 -10.75 -18.88 -23.10
CA ARG A 377 -11.77 -19.82 -22.64
C ARG A 377 -11.15 -20.98 -21.85
N CYS A 378 -10.03 -21.53 -22.31
CA CYS A 378 -9.33 -22.60 -21.63
C CYS A 378 -8.84 -22.17 -20.23
N LEU A 379 -8.23 -20.98 -20.13
CA LEU A 379 -7.79 -20.44 -18.84
C LEU A 379 -8.97 -20.24 -17.88
N LYS A 380 -10.06 -19.62 -18.33
CA LYS A 380 -11.28 -19.46 -17.51
C LYS A 380 -11.86 -20.81 -17.05
N GLN A 381 -11.84 -21.82 -17.93
CA GLN A 381 -12.30 -23.16 -17.58
C GLN A 381 -11.43 -23.85 -16.52
N MET A 382 -10.11 -23.63 -16.51
CA MET A 382 -9.23 -24.15 -15.46
C MET A 382 -9.57 -23.54 -14.10
N LEU A 383 -9.75 -22.22 -14.04
CA LEU A 383 -10.20 -21.55 -12.81
C LEU A 383 -11.53 -22.12 -12.30
N SER A 384 -12.40 -22.46 -13.24
CA SER A 384 -13.72 -23.04 -12.98
C SER A 384 -13.68 -24.47 -12.37
N ARG A 385 -12.51 -25.09 -12.23
CA ARG A 385 -12.36 -26.42 -11.61
C ARG A 385 -11.87 -26.36 -10.17
N VAL A 386 -11.50 -25.18 -9.69
CA VAL A 386 -10.89 -24.99 -8.37
C VAL A 386 -11.99 -24.85 -7.32
N SER A 387 -11.89 -25.66 -6.26
CA SER A 387 -12.66 -25.45 -5.04
C SER A 387 -12.08 -24.24 -4.31
N ILE A 388 -12.88 -23.21 -4.10
CA ILE A 388 -12.48 -21.99 -3.38
C ILE A 388 -13.51 -21.76 -2.28
N GLY A 389 -13.05 -21.37 -1.09
CA GLY A 389 -13.90 -20.97 0.03
C GLY A 389 -14.89 -19.87 -0.38
N ARG A 390 -16.10 -19.94 0.15
CA ARG A 390 -17.23 -19.10 -0.24
C ARG A 390 -17.07 -17.65 0.24
N LEU A 391 -17.07 -16.73 -0.71
CA LEU A 391 -17.58 -15.35 -0.59
C LEU A 391 -19.08 -15.40 -0.94
N ILE A 392 -19.97 -15.64 0.02
CA ILE A 392 -21.41 -15.73 -0.27
C ILE A 392 -21.93 -14.32 -0.55
N PHE A 393 -22.34 -14.07 -1.80
CA PHE A 393 -22.96 -12.81 -2.20
C PHE A 393 -24.47 -12.98 -2.30
N ASN A 394 -25.21 -12.12 -1.62
CA ASN A 394 -26.64 -11.99 -1.83
C ASN A 394 -26.90 -10.90 -2.88
N GLN A 395 -27.30 -11.34 -4.09
CA GLN A 395 -27.61 -10.46 -5.22
C GLN A 395 -28.78 -9.51 -4.92
N GLU A 396 -29.72 -9.88 -4.07
CA GLU A 396 -30.89 -9.05 -3.76
C GLU A 396 -30.53 -7.83 -2.89
N ASN A 397 -29.45 -7.92 -2.09
CA ASN A 397 -29.09 -6.90 -1.09
C ASN A 397 -27.74 -6.20 -1.32
N SER A 398 -26.96 -6.63 -2.32
CA SER A 398 -25.60 -6.14 -2.57
C SER A 398 -24.64 -6.33 -1.38
N THR A 399 -24.74 -7.47 -0.69
CA THR A 399 -23.90 -7.85 0.46
C THR A 399 -23.06 -9.11 0.15
N VAL A 400 -21.80 -9.12 0.59
CA VAL A 400 -20.80 -10.18 0.59
C VAL A 400 -20.63 -10.58 2.05
N SER A 401 -21.26 -11.67 2.47
CA SER A 401 -20.96 -12.24 3.78
C SER A 401 -19.85 -13.29 3.62
N PHE A 402 -18.81 -13.17 4.46
CA PHE A 402 -17.90 -14.27 4.69
C PHE A 402 -18.52 -15.13 5.78
N GLN A 403 -19.10 -16.28 5.44
CA GLN A 403 -19.53 -17.26 6.42
C GLN A 403 -18.38 -18.22 6.75
N PRO A 404 -17.81 -18.19 7.96
CA PRO A 404 -17.24 -19.40 8.53
C PRO A 404 -18.39 -20.40 8.74
N ILE A 405 -18.12 -21.70 8.63
CA ILE A 405 -19.11 -22.73 8.96
C ILE A 405 -19.44 -22.64 10.46
N VAL A 406 -20.49 -21.91 10.89
CA VAL A 406 -21.36 -22.14 12.08
C VAL A 406 -22.64 -21.26 11.97
N GLU A 407 -23.75 -21.81 12.49
CA GLU A 407 -25.17 -21.42 12.46
C GLU A 407 -25.58 -20.07 13.10
N ASP A 408 -26.58 -19.46 12.43
CA ASP A 408 -27.71 -18.62 12.85
C ASP A 408 -27.58 -17.54 13.95
N GLY A 409 -28.03 -16.32 13.59
CA GLY A 409 -28.56 -15.36 14.55
C GLY A 409 -28.65 -13.89 14.10
N HIS A 410 -29.81 -13.52 13.54
CA HIS A 410 -30.50 -12.20 13.54
C HIS A 410 -29.74 -10.89 13.24
N THR A 411 -30.24 -10.15 12.23
CA THR A 411 -29.98 -8.71 12.03
C THR A 411 -31.27 -7.92 12.11
N ASP A 412 -31.31 -6.93 13.00
CA ASP A 412 -32.33 -5.88 13.10
C ASP A 412 -31.95 -4.66 12.25
N ASP A 413 -32.97 -3.97 11.76
CA ASP A 413 -32.93 -2.79 10.89
C ASP A 413 -32.29 -1.56 11.57
N MET A 414 -31.45 -0.81 10.84
CA MET A 414 -31.09 0.57 11.17
C MET A 414 -31.16 1.50 9.96
N GLU A 415 -31.84 2.63 10.16
CA GLU A 415 -32.14 3.69 9.20
C GLU A 415 -30.90 4.46 8.72
N GLU A 416 -30.98 4.89 7.46
CA GLU A 416 -30.02 5.73 6.75
C GLU A 416 -29.96 7.14 7.34
N ASP A 417 -28.81 7.49 7.92
CA ASP A 417 -28.34 8.88 7.89
C ASP A 417 -26.81 8.91 7.93
N SER A 418 -26.16 9.18 6.79
CA SER A 418 -24.84 9.85 6.63
C SER A 418 -23.99 9.32 5.46
N LEU A 419 -23.78 10.17 4.46
CA LEU A 419 -22.68 10.03 3.49
C LEU A 419 -21.29 10.36 4.11
N SER A 420 -21.10 10.18 5.42
CA SER A 420 -19.81 10.45 6.10
C SER A 420 -19.41 9.50 7.24
N LEU A 421 -20.29 8.62 7.73
CA LEU A 421 -19.94 7.63 8.77
C LEU A 421 -19.30 6.33 8.22
N PRO A 422 -19.75 5.71 7.11
CA PRO A 422 -19.19 4.46 6.60
C PRO A 422 -17.68 4.51 6.34
N TYR A 423 -17.21 5.63 5.79
CA TYR A 423 -15.81 5.83 5.42
C TYR A 423 -14.85 5.88 6.62
N ARG A 424 -15.28 6.55 7.72
CA ARG A 424 -14.46 6.71 8.93
C ARG A 424 -14.04 5.35 9.49
N TYR A 425 -14.96 4.40 9.53
CA TYR A 425 -14.73 3.06 10.06
C TYR A 425 -13.74 2.26 9.21
N VAL A 426 -13.79 2.39 7.89
CA VAL A 426 -12.84 1.71 6.99
C VAL A 426 -11.40 2.18 7.21
N GLN A 427 -11.19 3.50 7.38
CA GLN A 427 -9.86 4.03 7.72
C GLN A 427 -9.39 3.58 9.10
N ASP A 428 -10.31 3.52 10.05
CA ASP A 428 -10.05 3.19 11.44
C ASP A 428 -9.54 1.75 11.61
N ILE A 429 -10.05 0.80 10.81
CA ILE A 429 -9.55 -0.58 10.78
C ILE A 429 -8.04 -0.59 10.47
N PHE A 430 -7.61 0.11 9.42
CA PHE A 430 -6.20 0.12 9.03
C PHE A 430 -5.32 0.99 9.91
N TYR A 431 -5.87 2.03 10.53
CA TYR A 431 -5.18 2.75 11.59
C TYR A 431 -4.80 1.79 12.71
N ASP A 432 -5.75 1.03 13.25
CA ASP A 432 -5.49 0.12 14.37
C ASP A 432 -4.46 -0.95 14.00
N VAL A 433 -4.58 -1.56 12.81
CA VAL A 433 -3.61 -2.52 12.28
C VAL A 433 -2.22 -1.89 12.13
N GLY A 434 -2.13 -0.64 11.67
CA GLY A 434 -0.86 0.09 11.57
C GLY A 434 -0.24 0.38 12.94
N MET A 435 -1.06 0.73 13.93
CA MET A 435 -0.64 1.00 15.31
C MET A 435 -0.10 -0.24 16.00
N ASP A 436 -0.74 -1.40 15.82
CA ASP A 436 -0.23 -2.69 16.31
C ASP A 436 1.16 -3.00 15.74
N GLY A 437 1.35 -2.71 14.45
CA GLY A 437 2.64 -2.78 13.79
C GLY A 437 3.68 -1.87 14.46
N GLU A 438 3.38 -0.61 14.70
CA GLU A 438 4.30 0.33 15.35
C GLU A 438 4.60 -0.05 16.80
N TYR A 439 3.60 -0.52 17.54
CA TYR A 439 3.75 -1.02 18.90
C TYR A 439 4.80 -2.12 18.97
N ASP A 440 4.67 -3.13 18.10
CA ASP A 440 5.61 -4.24 18.01
C ASP A 440 7.05 -3.77 17.73
N ALA A 441 7.21 -2.84 16.79
CA ALA A 441 8.52 -2.29 16.46
C ALA A 441 9.15 -1.54 17.64
N TYR A 442 8.34 -0.76 18.37
CA TYR A 442 8.78 -0.05 19.56
C TYR A 442 9.22 -0.98 20.69
N GLN A 443 8.48 -2.06 20.95
CA GLN A 443 8.86 -3.06 21.95
C GLN A 443 10.18 -3.76 21.60
N CYS A 444 10.42 -4.02 20.31
CA CYS A 444 11.70 -4.56 19.85
C CYS A 444 12.85 -3.55 20.06
N LYS A 445 12.64 -2.30 19.66
CA LYS A 445 13.65 -1.22 19.80
C LYS A 445 14.03 -0.96 21.26
N THR A 446 13.06 -1.04 22.16
CA THR A 446 13.28 -0.82 23.61
C THR A 446 13.84 -2.04 24.34
N GLY A 447 14.11 -3.15 23.64
CA GLY A 447 14.64 -4.38 24.24
C GLY A 447 13.64 -5.17 25.06
N ARG A 448 12.34 -4.84 25.00
CA ARG A 448 11.26 -5.53 25.70
C ARG A 448 10.76 -6.78 24.96
N LYS A 449 11.07 -6.88 23.66
CA LYS A 449 10.72 -8.00 22.80
C LYS A 449 11.90 -8.34 21.88
N ILE A 450 12.02 -9.62 21.51
CA ILE A 450 12.95 -10.07 20.46
C ILE A 450 12.22 -9.97 19.12
N PHE A 451 12.86 -9.32 18.14
CA PHE A 451 12.32 -9.26 16.78
C PHE A 451 12.33 -10.67 16.16
N ASP A 452 11.15 -11.19 15.85
CA ASP A 452 11.00 -12.42 15.07
C ASP A 452 10.36 -12.10 13.72
N SER A 453 11.16 -12.15 12.66
CA SER A 453 10.68 -11.94 11.29
C SER A 453 9.65 -12.98 10.85
N ARG A 454 9.57 -14.15 11.50
CA ARG A 454 8.66 -15.25 11.17
C ARG A 454 7.29 -15.07 11.80
N SER A 455 7.20 -14.30 12.88
CA SER A 455 5.92 -13.94 13.49
C SER A 455 5.10 -13.08 12.50
N THR A 456 4.10 -13.71 11.90
CA THR A 456 3.17 -13.11 10.93
C THR A 456 2.14 -12.24 11.64
N GLY A 457 1.71 -11.13 11.01
CA GLY A 457 0.37 -10.59 11.28
C GLY A 457 0.25 -9.28 12.06
N TYR A 458 1.34 -8.66 12.53
CA TYR A 458 1.21 -7.42 13.31
C TYR A 458 0.65 -6.22 12.54
N ASP A 459 0.68 -6.27 11.21
CA ASP A 459 0.28 -5.17 10.34
C ASP A 459 -0.65 -5.62 9.20
N ASN A 460 -1.33 -6.77 9.35
CA ASN A 460 -2.21 -7.30 8.31
C ASN A 460 -3.53 -7.93 8.81
N ILE A 461 -4.51 -8.03 7.91
CA ILE A 461 -5.78 -8.73 8.08
C ILE A 461 -6.15 -9.46 6.78
N THR A 462 -6.94 -10.53 6.86
CA THR A 462 -7.45 -11.21 5.66
C THR A 462 -8.57 -10.39 5.00
N LEU A 463 -8.77 -10.57 3.68
CA LEU A 463 -9.89 -9.94 2.97
C LEU A 463 -11.24 -10.32 3.59
N GLY A 464 -11.44 -11.61 3.93
CA GLY A 464 -12.66 -12.05 4.61
C GLY A 464 -12.90 -11.33 5.94
N LYS A 465 -11.87 -11.20 6.78
CA LYS A 465 -11.97 -10.45 8.05
C LYS A 465 -12.26 -8.97 7.82
N TYR A 466 -11.67 -8.36 6.79
CA TYR A 466 -11.97 -6.98 6.42
C TYR A 466 -13.43 -6.81 6.05
N LEU A 467 -13.98 -7.66 5.18
CA LEU A 467 -15.38 -7.62 4.75
C LEU A 467 -16.34 -7.78 5.95
N GLN A 468 -16.06 -8.73 6.85
CA GLN A 468 -16.83 -8.88 8.10
C GLN A 468 -16.80 -7.64 8.99
N LEU A 469 -15.63 -7.00 9.12
CA LEU A 469 -15.49 -5.80 9.94
C LEU A 469 -16.29 -4.64 9.36
N ILE A 470 -16.23 -4.41 8.05
CA ILE A 470 -16.97 -3.32 7.41
C ILE A 470 -18.48 -3.56 7.40
N GLU A 471 -18.93 -4.82 7.28
CA GLU A 471 -20.33 -5.22 7.38
C GLU A 471 -20.87 -4.93 8.79
N LYS A 472 -20.09 -5.24 9.84
CA LYS A 472 -20.41 -4.88 11.24
C LYS A 472 -20.58 -3.37 11.43
N TYR A 473 -19.95 -2.55 10.60
CA TYR A 473 -20.10 -1.09 10.60
C TYR A 473 -21.18 -0.57 9.63
N GLY A 474 -22.02 -1.45 9.09
CA GLY A 474 -23.11 -1.10 8.18
C GLY A 474 -22.64 -0.71 6.78
N VAL A 475 -21.40 -1.04 6.40
CA VAL A 475 -20.85 -0.74 5.08
C VAL A 475 -21.06 -1.92 4.15
N LYS A 476 -21.82 -1.72 3.07
CA LYS A 476 -21.97 -2.71 1.98
C LYS A 476 -20.62 -2.96 1.29
N ASP A 477 -20.46 -4.14 0.71
CA ASP A 477 -19.16 -4.63 0.24
C ASP A 477 -18.63 -3.93 -0.98
N ILE A 478 -19.48 -3.54 -1.93
CA ILE A 478 -19.05 -2.78 -3.11
C ILE A 478 -18.49 -1.41 -2.69
N PRO A 479 -19.18 -0.61 -1.86
CA PRO A 479 -18.57 0.55 -1.22
C PRO A 479 -17.30 0.23 -0.43
N GLY A 480 -17.27 -0.86 0.34
CA GLY A 480 -16.12 -1.30 1.12
C GLY A 480 -14.87 -1.59 0.30
N ILE A 481 -15.02 -2.34 -0.80
CA ILE A 481 -13.98 -2.62 -1.79
C ILE A 481 -13.58 -1.33 -2.50
N GLY A 482 -14.54 -0.45 -2.77
CA GLY A 482 -14.26 0.88 -3.30
C GLY A 482 -13.34 1.70 -2.37
N TYR A 483 -13.68 1.77 -1.08
CA TYR A 483 -12.84 2.46 -0.10
C TYR A 483 -11.46 1.82 0.05
N MET A 484 -11.38 0.49 -0.01
CA MET A 484 -10.12 -0.26 -0.03
C MET A 484 -9.18 0.25 -1.13
N TYR A 485 -9.70 0.46 -2.35
CA TYR A 485 -8.93 1.04 -3.44
C TYR A 485 -8.45 2.47 -3.18
N GLY A 486 -9.29 3.31 -2.56
CA GLY A 486 -8.89 4.66 -2.16
C GLY A 486 -7.76 4.66 -1.12
N LEU A 487 -7.84 3.76 -0.13
CA LEU A 487 -6.77 3.56 0.85
C LEU A 487 -5.48 3.06 0.21
N MET A 488 -5.59 2.19 -0.81
CA MET A 488 -4.44 1.74 -1.57
C MET A 488 -3.79 2.91 -2.31
N ASP A 489 -4.54 3.78 -2.96
CA ASP A 489 -3.95 4.91 -3.69
C ASP A 489 -3.24 5.91 -2.77
N GLU A 490 -3.73 6.09 -1.54
CA GLU A 490 -3.06 6.90 -0.51
C GLU A 490 -1.90 6.18 0.18
N GLY A 491 -1.59 4.93 -0.16
CA GLY A 491 -0.55 4.16 0.53
C GLY A 491 -0.88 3.84 1.99
N GLN A 492 -2.13 3.99 2.43
CA GLN A 492 -2.62 3.55 3.74
C GLN A 492 -2.81 2.03 3.79
N LEU A 493 -2.93 1.41 2.62
CA LEU A 493 -3.18 -0.01 2.48
C LEU A 493 -2.35 -0.61 1.34
N THR A 494 -1.95 -1.85 1.51
CA THR A 494 -1.46 -2.70 0.44
C THR A 494 -2.20 -4.03 0.39
N LEU A 495 -2.38 -4.56 -0.81
CA LEU A 495 -3.04 -5.84 -1.06
C LEU A 495 -2.02 -6.83 -1.62
N ASN A 496 -2.10 -8.07 -1.15
CA ASN A 496 -1.18 -9.13 -1.51
C ASN A 496 -1.85 -10.52 -1.37
N ILE A 497 -1.17 -11.56 -1.84
CA ILE A 497 -1.57 -12.96 -1.63
C ILE A 497 -0.54 -13.63 -0.73
N GLU A 498 -1.01 -14.41 0.25
CA GLU A 498 -0.15 -15.16 1.16
C GLU A 498 -0.69 -16.58 1.37
N GLY A 499 0.23 -17.53 1.51
CA GLY A 499 -0.08 -18.89 1.93
C GLY A 499 -0.05 -19.00 3.45
N ASN A 500 -1.13 -19.50 4.06
CA ASN A 500 -1.15 -19.95 5.44
C ASN A 500 -0.89 -21.45 5.54
N MET A 501 0.27 -21.80 6.09
CA MET A 501 0.66 -23.19 6.31
C MET A 501 -0.10 -23.85 7.47
N GLU A 502 -0.69 -23.08 8.39
CA GLU A 502 -1.47 -23.64 9.49
C GLU A 502 -2.86 -24.09 9.01
N ASP A 503 -3.53 -23.23 8.23
CA ASP A 503 -4.86 -23.51 7.68
C ASP A 503 -4.82 -24.23 6.32
N CYS A 504 -3.63 -24.47 5.77
CA CYS A 504 -3.41 -24.99 4.43
C CYS A 504 -4.16 -24.22 3.31
N THR A 505 -4.15 -22.88 3.36
CA THR A 505 -4.91 -22.02 2.43
C THR A 505 -4.07 -20.90 1.82
N ILE A 506 -4.46 -20.45 0.64
CA ILE A 506 -4.02 -19.21 0.01
C ILE A 506 -5.11 -18.18 0.12
N ARG A 507 -4.75 -16.98 0.55
CA ARG A 507 -5.72 -15.92 0.82
C ARG A 507 -5.23 -14.56 0.39
N THR A 508 -6.20 -13.69 0.08
CA THR A 508 -5.95 -12.27 -0.11
C THR A 508 -5.75 -11.60 1.24
N ILE A 509 -4.61 -10.94 1.43
CA ILE A 509 -4.24 -10.24 2.66
C ILE A 509 -4.09 -8.74 2.40
N LEU A 510 -4.60 -7.97 3.35
CA LEU A 510 -4.65 -6.53 3.40
C LEU A 510 -3.68 -6.07 4.50
N LYS A 511 -2.65 -5.34 4.12
CA LYS A 511 -1.58 -4.88 5.02
C LYS A 511 -1.64 -3.37 5.18
N ALA A 512 -1.65 -2.90 6.43
CA ALA A 512 -1.55 -1.47 6.72
C ALA A 512 -0.23 -0.90 6.19
N GLY A 513 -0.32 0.16 5.39
CA GLY A 513 0.83 0.94 4.97
C GLY A 513 1.26 1.93 6.07
N GLU A 514 2.44 2.51 5.92
CA GLU A 514 2.96 3.52 6.86
C GLU A 514 1.97 4.69 7.03
N LEU A 515 1.29 5.08 5.94
CA LEU A 515 0.32 6.17 5.97
C LEU A 515 -0.98 5.84 6.71
N ALA A 516 -1.25 4.57 7.04
CA ALA A 516 -2.41 4.22 7.87
C ALA A 516 -2.32 4.87 9.26
N THR A 517 -1.11 5.04 9.79
CA THR A 517 -0.86 5.68 11.09
C THR A 517 -1.21 7.17 11.12
N TYR A 518 -1.46 7.79 9.95
CA TYR A 518 -1.82 9.20 9.84
C TYR A 518 -3.32 9.46 9.99
N VAL A 519 -4.16 8.41 9.96
CA VAL A 519 -5.61 8.55 9.94
C VAL A 519 -6.12 9.40 11.11
N LEU A 520 -5.75 9.07 12.36
CA LEU A 520 -6.15 9.88 13.52
C LEU A 520 -5.42 11.22 13.61
N PRO A 521 -4.08 11.32 13.47
CA PRO A 521 -3.40 12.61 13.46
C PRO A 521 -3.96 13.60 12.42
N MET A 522 -4.30 13.14 11.22
CA MET A 522 -4.93 13.99 10.20
C MET A 522 -6.36 14.39 10.57
N ARG A 523 -7.15 13.47 11.11
CA ARG A 523 -8.53 13.74 11.58
C ARG A 523 -8.55 14.81 12.67
N TYR A 524 -7.58 14.77 13.58
CA TYR A 524 -7.47 15.67 14.73
C TYR A 524 -6.37 16.72 14.58
N SER A 525 -5.94 17.00 13.34
CA SER A 525 -4.85 17.91 13.01
C SER A 525 -5.00 19.31 13.62
N VAL A 526 -6.23 19.77 13.85
CA VAL A 526 -6.50 21.06 14.51
C VAL A 526 -6.03 21.11 15.97
N PHE A 527 -6.03 19.96 16.68
CA PHE A 527 -5.60 19.85 18.07
C PHE A 527 -4.13 19.46 18.22
N ILE A 528 -3.49 18.90 17.19
CA ILE A 528 -2.10 18.43 17.24
C ILE A 528 -1.11 19.52 17.68
N PRO A 529 -1.17 20.79 17.19
CA PRO A 529 -0.27 21.84 17.66
C PRO A 529 -0.45 22.15 19.14
N ALA A 530 -1.69 22.10 19.62
CA ALA A 530 -2.03 22.32 21.02
C ALA A 530 -1.44 21.20 21.89
N PHE A 531 -1.68 19.95 21.51
CA PHE A 531 -1.09 18.79 22.17
C PHE A 531 0.43 18.86 22.17
N SER A 532 1.07 19.14 21.02
CA SER A 532 2.53 19.30 20.93
C SER A 532 3.05 20.41 21.83
N MET A 533 2.34 21.53 21.96
CA MET A 533 2.74 22.60 22.88
C MET A 533 2.63 22.16 24.33
N LEU A 534 1.57 21.41 24.70
CA LEU A 534 1.43 20.84 26.03
C LEU A 534 2.59 19.89 26.35
N GLU A 535 2.97 19.03 25.39
CA GLU A 535 4.15 18.14 25.54
C GLU A 535 5.43 18.93 25.84
N ARG A 536 5.69 20.00 25.08
CA ARG A 536 6.89 20.84 25.25
C ARG A 536 6.87 21.64 26.55
N THR A 537 5.68 22.07 27.00
CA THR A 537 5.53 22.93 28.18
C THR A 537 5.59 22.12 29.47
N CYS A 538 5.04 20.91 29.49
CA CYS A 538 5.00 20.08 30.68
C CYS A 538 6.39 19.49 31.02
N GLY A 539 7.21 19.15 30.02
CA GLY A 539 8.54 18.56 30.27
C GLY A 539 8.51 17.25 31.09
N LEU A 540 7.34 16.59 31.15
CA LEU A 540 7.07 15.43 31.99
C LEU A 540 7.44 14.11 31.29
N LYS A 541 7.64 13.05 32.08
CA LYS A 541 7.79 11.67 31.58
C LYS A 541 6.47 11.17 30.96
N GLU A 542 6.55 10.22 30.03
CA GLU A 542 5.42 9.74 29.20
C GLU A 542 4.12 9.40 29.96
N PRO A 543 4.12 8.69 31.11
CA PRO A 543 2.86 8.35 31.80
C PRO A 543 2.11 9.60 32.31
N PHE A 544 2.85 10.62 32.73
CA PHE A 544 2.28 11.89 33.17
C PHE A 544 1.78 12.71 31.98
N LEU A 545 2.48 12.61 30.84
CA LEU A 545 2.10 13.29 29.62
C LEU A 545 0.76 12.79 29.06
N GLN A 546 0.55 11.46 29.08
CA GLN A 546 -0.73 10.86 28.71
C GLN A 546 -1.88 11.38 29.59
N GLY A 547 -1.65 11.47 30.90
CA GLY A 547 -2.61 12.04 31.86
C GLY A 547 -2.93 13.51 31.60
N GLU A 548 -1.92 14.33 31.28
CA GLU A 548 -2.10 15.75 30.98
C GLU A 548 -2.87 15.98 29.68
N ILE A 549 -2.56 15.25 28.61
CA ILE A 549 -3.32 15.34 27.35
C ILE A 549 -4.75 14.85 27.56
N SER A 550 -4.92 13.76 28.30
CA SER A 550 -6.23 13.22 28.67
C SER A 550 -7.08 14.27 29.40
N GLY A 551 -6.50 14.94 30.40
CA GLY A 551 -7.16 16.00 31.16
C GLY A 551 -7.43 17.26 30.33
N PHE A 552 -6.53 17.60 29.40
CA PHE A 552 -6.75 18.70 28.47
C PHE A 552 -7.88 18.41 27.47
N ILE A 553 -8.00 17.18 26.98
CA ILE A 553 -9.14 16.76 26.14
C ILE A 553 -10.45 16.91 26.91
N ASP A 554 -10.51 16.47 28.17
CA ASP A 554 -11.70 16.63 29.02
C ASP A 554 -12.01 18.12 29.25
N TYR A 555 -10.99 18.93 29.54
CA TYR A 555 -11.14 20.38 29.70
C TYR A 555 -11.74 21.04 28.46
N LEU A 556 -11.27 20.68 27.25
CA LEU A 556 -11.84 21.16 25.99
C LEU A 556 -13.33 20.79 25.85
N GLN A 557 -13.75 19.61 26.33
CA GLN A 557 -15.17 19.24 26.32
C GLN A 557 -15.99 20.08 27.31
N ASP A 558 -15.47 20.27 28.52
CA ASP A 558 -16.26 20.93 29.56
C ASP A 558 -16.33 22.45 29.37
N HIS A 559 -15.29 23.06 28.77
CA HIS A 559 -15.16 24.51 28.69
C HIS A 559 -15.39 25.09 27.28
N CYS A 560 -15.17 24.33 26.20
CA CYS A 560 -15.47 24.83 24.86
C CYS A 560 -16.95 24.62 24.46
N PHE A 561 -17.70 23.74 25.13
CA PHE A 561 -19.15 23.60 24.94
C PHE A 561 -19.98 24.61 25.75
N ALA A 562 -19.39 25.24 26.77
CA ALA A 562 -20.09 26.12 27.71
C ALA A 562 -20.03 27.61 27.36
N ILE A 563 -19.24 28.01 26.36
CA ILE A 563 -19.06 29.43 26.00
C ILE A 563 -20.02 29.79 24.86
N ASP A 564 -21.00 30.63 25.16
CA ASP A 564 -21.86 31.31 24.20
C ASP A 564 -21.03 32.19 23.24
N ASN A 565 -20.52 31.59 22.16
CA ASN A 565 -20.24 32.21 20.86
C ASN A 565 -19.70 31.15 19.85
N ILE A 566 -20.66 30.42 19.30
CA ILE A 566 -20.68 29.64 18.04
C ILE A 566 -19.30 29.20 17.50
N PRO A 567 -18.75 28.05 17.96
CA PRO A 567 -17.87 27.26 17.13
C PRO A 567 -18.67 26.78 15.90
N LYS A 568 -18.08 26.83 14.70
CA LYS A 568 -18.72 26.30 13.48
C LYS A 568 -19.15 24.85 13.73
N ASN A 569 -20.31 24.41 13.21
CA ASN A 569 -20.84 23.05 13.39
C ASN A 569 -19.80 21.91 13.17
N GLN A 570 -18.81 22.13 12.32
CA GLN A 570 -17.71 21.18 12.07
C GLN A 570 -16.71 21.06 13.25
N ASP A 571 -16.43 22.14 13.96
CA ASP A 571 -15.50 22.16 15.10
C ASP A 571 -16.15 21.50 16.33
N LEU A 572 -17.47 21.70 16.53
CA LEU A 572 -18.26 20.96 17.54
C LEU A 572 -18.29 19.46 17.25
N LYS A 573 -18.46 19.06 15.99
CA LYS A 573 -18.40 17.65 15.58
C LYS A 573 -17.01 17.05 15.82
N CYS A 574 -15.93 17.78 15.49
CA CYS A 574 -14.56 17.34 15.76
C CYS A 574 -14.27 17.23 17.27
N LEU A 575 -14.75 18.17 18.08
CA LEU A 575 -14.65 18.10 19.54
C LEU A 575 -15.41 16.90 20.09
N LYS A 576 -16.67 16.66 19.69
CA LYS A 576 -17.42 15.47 20.14
C LYS A 576 -16.68 14.17 19.80
N ASN A 577 -16.23 14.05 18.55
CA ASN A 577 -15.45 12.90 18.08
C ASN A 577 -14.10 12.76 18.82
N LEU A 578 -13.49 13.86 19.28
CA LEU A 578 -12.22 13.82 20.01
C LEU A 578 -12.36 13.08 21.34
N LYS A 579 -13.51 13.23 22.02
CA LYS A 579 -13.80 12.48 23.26
C LYS A 579 -13.99 10.99 22.99
N GLU A 580 -14.71 10.65 21.92
CA GLU A 580 -14.93 9.26 21.50
C GLU A 580 -13.61 8.56 21.13
N ASP A 581 -12.73 9.23 20.36
CA ASP A 581 -11.45 8.66 19.92
C ASP A 581 -10.31 8.90 20.93
N LYS A 582 -10.59 9.46 22.11
CA LYS A 582 -9.59 9.84 23.13
C LYS A 582 -8.61 8.71 23.44
N GLN A 583 -9.12 7.51 23.72
CA GLN A 583 -8.26 6.37 24.05
C GLN A 583 -7.36 5.96 22.87
N ARG A 584 -7.90 5.94 21.64
CA ARG A 584 -7.15 5.60 20.43
C ARG A 584 -6.08 6.65 20.09
N LEU A 585 -6.34 7.91 20.39
CA LEU A 585 -5.34 8.99 20.27
C LEU A 585 -4.20 8.83 21.28
N LEU A 586 -4.52 8.48 22.53
CA LEU A 586 -3.52 8.31 23.57
C LEU A 586 -2.63 7.06 23.36
N GLN A 587 -3.06 6.10 22.53
CA GLN A 587 -2.22 4.94 22.12
C GLN A 587 -0.95 5.35 21.34
N ILE A 588 -0.87 6.57 20.80
CA ILE A 588 0.36 7.08 20.15
C ILE A 588 1.56 7.00 21.10
N TYR A 589 1.36 7.21 22.41
CA TYR A 589 2.44 7.08 23.39
C TYR A 589 2.85 5.64 23.67
N SER A 590 1.91 4.69 23.65
CA SER A 590 2.24 3.29 23.91
C SER A 590 3.11 2.68 22.81
N ILE A 591 3.13 3.30 21.64
CA ILE A 591 3.97 2.92 20.49
C ILE A 591 5.24 3.79 20.36
N GLY A 592 5.58 4.58 21.39
CA GLY A 592 6.81 5.37 21.42
C GLY A 592 6.80 6.62 20.53
N GLN A 593 5.62 7.09 20.13
CA GLN A 593 5.45 8.28 19.31
C GLN A 593 4.88 9.44 20.15
N LYS A 594 5.00 10.67 19.65
CA LYS A 594 4.54 11.90 20.32
C LYS A 594 3.73 12.77 19.36
N PHE A 595 2.85 13.63 19.89
CA PHE A 595 2.11 14.60 19.08
C PHE A 595 3.03 15.61 18.39
N SER A 596 4.19 15.90 18.97
CA SER A 596 5.26 16.70 18.35
C SER A 596 5.80 16.09 17.05
N ASP A 597 5.81 14.77 16.91
CA ASP A 597 6.19 14.08 15.67
C ASP A 597 5.16 14.27 14.56
N TRP A 598 3.94 14.67 14.94
CA TRP A 598 2.79 14.88 14.06
C TRP A 598 2.46 16.36 13.84
N ASP A 599 3.13 17.30 14.54
CA ASP A 599 3.00 18.76 14.40
C ASP A 599 3.62 19.26 13.08
N LEU A 600 3.13 18.71 11.97
CA LEU A 600 3.48 18.99 10.59
C LEU A 600 2.33 19.73 9.92
N SER A 601 2.56 20.25 8.72
CA SER A 601 1.46 20.75 7.88
C SER A 601 0.60 19.58 7.39
N LEU A 602 -0.32 19.12 8.25
CA LEU A 602 -1.26 18.04 7.94
C LEU A 602 -2.42 18.52 7.04
N LYS A 603 -2.23 19.59 6.25
CA LYS A 603 -3.26 20.09 5.30
C LYS A 603 -3.76 18.93 4.44
N ARG A 604 -5.09 18.78 4.37
CA ARG A 604 -5.74 17.81 3.48
C ARG A 604 -5.54 18.26 2.03
N PRO A 605 -5.41 17.35 1.06
CA PRO A 605 -5.25 17.72 -0.34
C PRO A 605 -6.49 18.35 -0.99
N GLU A 606 -7.62 18.51 -0.29
CA GLU A 606 -8.87 18.98 -0.87
C GLU A 606 -8.97 20.50 -0.83
N GLN A 607 -8.55 21.18 -1.91
CA GLN A 607 -9.15 22.42 -2.44
C GLN A 607 -8.36 22.92 -3.68
N THR A 608 -9.04 23.03 -4.83
CA THR A 608 -8.74 23.81 -6.07
C THR A 608 -10.11 23.93 -6.79
N GLU A 609 -10.68 25.04 -7.28
CA GLU A 609 -10.21 26.22 -8.03
C GLU A 609 -10.67 27.60 -7.48
N GLU A 610 -11.28 27.66 -6.30
CA GLU A 610 -11.31 28.89 -5.46
C GLU A 610 -9.88 29.37 -5.10
N ASN A 611 -8.88 28.55 -5.45
CA ASN A 611 -7.42 28.71 -5.30
C ASN A 611 -6.77 29.98 -5.92
N ARG A 612 -7.54 30.97 -6.40
CA ARG A 612 -7.05 32.30 -6.82
C ARG A 612 -7.45 33.43 -5.87
N ALA A 613 -8.63 33.35 -5.26
CA ALA A 613 -8.96 34.18 -4.09
C ALA A 613 -8.17 33.69 -2.87
N VAL A 614 -7.97 32.38 -2.78
CA VAL A 614 -7.15 31.64 -1.81
C VAL A 614 -5.67 32.03 -1.76
N PHE A 615 -5.02 32.69 -2.73
CA PHE A 615 -3.63 33.14 -2.47
C PHE A 615 -3.58 34.44 -1.65
N TYR A 616 -4.53 35.36 -1.88
CA TYR A 616 -4.70 36.58 -1.08
C TYR A 616 -5.52 36.32 0.20
N GLU A 617 -6.47 35.38 0.17
CA GLU A 617 -7.09 34.78 1.35
C GLU A 617 -6.17 33.81 2.08
N GLU A 618 -5.11 33.22 1.51
CA GLU A 618 -4.11 32.42 2.26
C GLU A 618 -3.23 33.32 3.10
N LEU A 619 -2.97 34.54 2.65
CA LEU A 619 -2.26 35.56 3.42
C LEU A 619 -3.14 36.10 4.59
N LEU A 620 -4.46 36.23 4.39
CA LEU A 620 -5.44 36.56 5.44
C LEU A 620 -5.82 35.35 6.31
N LYS A 621 -5.91 34.14 5.75
CA LYS A 621 -6.05 32.85 6.44
C LYS A 621 -4.80 32.47 7.18
N TYR A 622 -3.61 32.97 6.87
CA TYR A 622 -2.43 32.78 7.73
C TYR A 622 -2.56 33.65 9.00
N VAL A 623 -3.15 34.84 8.86
CA VAL A 623 -3.54 35.72 9.98
C VAL A 623 -4.73 35.14 10.76
N GLU A 624 -5.66 34.39 10.14
CA GLU A 624 -6.75 33.65 10.83
C GLU A 624 -6.38 32.21 11.29
N GLU A 625 -5.45 31.49 10.65
CA GLU A 625 -4.86 30.21 11.11
C GLU A 625 -4.03 30.45 12.37
N SER A 626 -3.48 31.66 12.51
CA SER A 626 -2.92 32.17 13.76
C SER A 626 -3.99 32.33 14.86
N LEU A 627 -5.26 32.57 14.53
CA LEU A 627 -6.35 32.67 15.52
C LEU A 627 -6.78 31.32 16.07
N ARG A 628 -6.75 30.24 15.29
CA ARG A 628 -7.05 28.88 15.81
C ARG A 628 -5.92 28.37 16.70
N ARG A 629 -4.67 28.53 16.26
CA ARG A 629 -3.51 28.29 17.13
C ARG A 629 -3.58 29.18 18.36
N ALA A 630 -3.84 30.47 18.22
CA ALA A 630 -3.99 31.38 19.37
C ALA A 630 -5.14 30.97 20.29
N TYR A 631 -6.27 30.49 19.77
CA TYR A 631 -7.40 30.01 20.55
C TYR A 631 -7.02 28.78 21.37
N TYR A 632 -6.46 27.73 20.75
CA TYR A 632 -6.03 26.55 21.51
C TYR A 632 -4.83 26.84 22.42
N ILE A 633 -3.95 27.77 22.03
CA ILE A 633 -2.90 28.30 22.90
C ILE A 633 -3.53 29.00 24.11
N SER A 634 -4.61 29.77 23.92
CA SER A 634 -5.39 30.36 25.02
C SER A 634 -5.98 29.27 25.90
N CYS A 635 -6.69 28.29 25.33
CA CYS A 635 -7.22 27.16 26.09
C CYS A 635 -6.13 26.42 26.89
N ILE A 636 -4.92 26.29 26.34
CA ILE A 636 -3.79 25.69 27.07
C ILE A 636 -3.34 26.61 28.21
N ARG A 637 -3.22 27.92 28.00
CA ARG A 637 -2.90 28.86 29.07
C ARG A 637 -3.95 28.82 30.17
N ASP A 638 -5.23 28.77 29.81
CA ASP A 638 -6.36 28.70 30.74
C ASP A 638 -6.38 27.37 31.49
N TYR A 639 -6.13 26.25 30.81
CA TYR A 639 -5.96 24.94 31.44
C TYR A 639 -4.77 24.90 32.40
N LEU A 640 -3.61 25.43 32.02
CA LEU A 640 -2.43 25.49 32.87
C LEU A 640 -2.65 26.42 34.07
N ALA A 641 -3.38 27.52 33.90
CA ALA A 641 -3.79 28.40 35.00
C ALA A 641 -4.75 27.68 35.96
N PHE A 642 -5.78 27.01 35.43
CA PHE A 642 -6.73 26.19 36.18
C PHE A 642 -6.03 25.11 37.01
N LYS A 643 -5.05 24.41 36.43
CA LYS A 643 -4.25 23.40 37.16
C LYS A 643 -3.40 24.01 38.28
N LYS A 644 -2.86 25.22 38.08
CA LYS A 644 -2.09 25.94 39.11
C LYS A 644 -2.99 26.37 40.28
N THR A 645 -4.20 26.86 40.00
CA THR A 645 -5.15 27.28 41.04
C THR A 645 -5.80 26.10 41.76
N GLY A 646 -6.08 25.00 41.06
CA GLY A 646 -6.62 23.77 41.67
C GLY A 646 -5.67 23.11 42.66
N ARG A 647 -4.37 23.05 42.35
CA ARG A 647 -3.34 22.52 43.28
C ARG A 647 -3.18 23.36 44.55
N GLN A 648 -3.44 24.67 44.49
CA GLN A 648 -3.38 25.53 45.68
C GLN A 648 -4.55 25.30 46.66
N ASN A 649 -5.68 24.77 46.17
CA ASN A 649 -6.85 24.48 47.01
C ASN A 649 -6.83 23.06 47.59
N ASP A 650 -6.11 22.11 46.99
CA ASP A 650 -5.92 20.74 47.52
C ASP A 650 -4.76 20.66 48.54
N GLU A 651 -3.89 21.67 48.60
CA GLU A 651 -2.78 21.80 49.58
C GLU A 651 -3.13 22.69 50.80
N GLN A 652 -4.38 23.19 50.89
CA GLN A 652 -4.97 23.83 52.07
C GLN A 652 -5.96 22.89 52.75
#